data_AF-A0A3Q0DVU3-F1
#
_entry.id   AF-A0A3Q0DVU3-F1
#
_cell.length_a   1.000
_cell.length_b   1.000
_cell.length_c   1.000
_cell.angle_alpha   90.00
_cell.angle_beta   90.00
_cell.angle_gamma   90.00
#
_symmetry.space_group_name_H-M   'P 1'
#
loop_
_entity.id
_entity.type
_entity.pdbx_description
1 polymer ?
#
loop_
_entity_poly.entity_id
_entity_poly.type
_entity_poly.pdbx_seq_one_letter_code
_entity_poly.pdbx_strand_id
1 'polypeptide(L)'
;MSDDIRKRFEFPNSLIQSQTVGHLIAAVLKENSFSEKIHQSTTQTPALNLLWEKCCSDNVVVRTTCCEGLVALVAQDHAEFSYVLNGILNLIPSTRNTHGLIKAIMKLLQMQALKEGQGEKKSIQDIYTIRNHPQPLITVLEHRPDCWPVLLQQLTIFFQQCPERSEVSCVQIMAPFLRYLYCEPSQLQEYANLRVALLKVLLQPRVLCDKEQPSMLEQQILQLCCDMVPCLQIKDLIQTTEVMLFIEEVYLSLLRYPVFWKTQLTQLTLQLLCVCEVSLKITGECSSLVRLLEHSVELLKEDLPVELIMIGIALLLLQTPACQQKPILSLALKLLSCAEGQKIPKSSLLLVMPILQILSSIALEDCISMDEEGPSRQQLALNLLEMIQQECYRDDHPKLSYRLVFPVTSMYGSIFTTLRILEVMREESAVSDWLASVESLLPITTAIPVHVFLLLAHLLVEDKGQNLHQILKVTSELAQADSSQVPNLIPVLMFKLGRPLEPILCNNILYTLPTLGVHKVCVGQILRVIQLLGTTPQLRAVTLRLLTSLWEKQDRVYPELQRFMAMSDVPSLSVSKEIQWEKLIAKAASIRDICKQRPYQHGADMLAAISQVLNECTKPDQATPAALVLQGLHALCQAE
;
A
#
# COMPACT_ATOMS: atom_id res chain seq x y z
N MET A 1 -24.43 -47.31 43.82
CA MET A 1 -23.40 -47.06 42.79
C MET A 1 -23.20 -45.56 42.57
N SER A 2 -24.19 -44.81 42.05
CA SER A 2 -24.04 -43.36 41.77
C SER A 2 -23.66 -42.52 43.01
N ASP A 3 -24.26 -42.77 44.18
CA ASP A 3 -24.00 -41.96 45.38
C ASP A 3 -22.63 -42.23 46.02
N ASP A 4 -22.12 -43.46 45.97
CA ASP A 4 -20.77 -43.78 46.46
C ASP A 4 -19.68 -43.20 45.56
N ILE A 5 -19.92 -43.18 44.25
CA ILE A 5 -19.03 -42.54 43.27
C ILE A 5 -19.01 -41.03 43.50
N ARG A 6 -20.17 -40.41 43.76
CA ARG A 6 -20.28 -38.97 44.06
C ARG A 6 -19.52 -38.58 45.33
N LYS A 7 -19.64 -39.36 46.42
CA LYS A 7 -18.88 -39.15 47.67
C LYS A 7 -17.37 -39.27 47.48
N ARG A 8 -16.91 -40.18 46.60
CA ARG A 8 -15.48 -40.33 46.30
C ARG A 8 -14.92 -39.19 45.45
N PHE A 9 -15.75 -38.52 44.65
CA PHE A 9 -15.35 -37.30 43.93
C PHE A 9 -15.21 -36.09 44.85
N GLU A 10 -15.98 -36.04 45.94
CA GLU A 10 -15.91 -34.97 46.95
C GLU A 10 -14.68 -35.09 47.87
N PHE A 11 -14.04 -36.26 47.93
CA PHE A 11 -12.85 -36.47 48.74
C PHE A 11 -11.64 -35.73 48.14
N PRO A 12 -10.95 -34.82 48.86
CA PRO A 12 -9.92 -33.93 48.31
C PRO A 12 -8.57 -34.64 48.12
N ASN A 13 -8.54 -35.67 47.29
CA ASN A 13 -7.32 -36.39 46.90
C ASN A 13 -7.34 -36.69 45.40
N SER A 14 -6.34 -36.21 44.67
CA SER A 14 -6.26 -36.33 43.21
C SER A 14 -6.20 -37.78 42.70
N LEU A 15 -5.55 -38.69 43.45
CA LEU A 15 -5.42 -40.09 43.08
C LEU A 15 -6.76 -40.82 43.23
N ILE A 16 -7.45 -40.63 44.36
CA ILE A 16 -8.75 -41.25 44.62
C ILE A 16 -9.80 -40.74 43.62
N GLN A 17 -9.77 -39.45 43.29
CA GLN A 17 -10.64 -38.85 42.28
C GLN A 17 -10.39 -39.46 40.89
N SER A 18 -9.13 -39.61 40.47
CA SER A 18 -8.77 -40.23 39.18
C SER A 18 -9.16 -41.72 39.11
N GLN A 19 -8.90 -42.49 40.18
CA GLN A 19 -9.33 -43.90 40.27
C GLN A 19 -10.85 -44.05 40.21
N THR A 20 -11.58 -43.11 40.81
CA THR A 20 -13.05 -43.09 40.78
C THR A 20 -13.57 -42.84 39.36
N VAL A 21 -12.91 -41.99 38.56
CA VAL A 21 -13.22 -41.86 37.13
C VAL A 21 -12.96 -43.17 36.38
N GLY A 22 -11.86 -43.87 36.67
CA GLY A 22 -11.61 -45.20 36.09
C GLY A 22 -12.74 -46.21 36.38
N HIS A 23 -13.24 -46.23 37.61
CA HIS A 23 -14.41 -47.05 37.97
C HIS A 23 -15.70 -46.60 37.27
N LEU A 24 -15.88 -45.29 37.06
CA LEU A 24 -17.02 -44.75 36.32
C LEU A 24 -16.99 -45.15 34.84
N ILE A 25 -15.83 -45.07 34.18
CA ILE A 25 -15.64 -45.51 32.79
C ILE A 25 -15.93 -47.02 32.67
N ALA A 26 -15.42 -47.83 33.60
CA ALA A 26 -15.71 -49.27 33.62
C ALA A 26 -17.20 -49.58 33.83
N ALA A 27 -17.92 -48.75 34.60
CA ALA A 27 -19.36 -48.86 34.76
C ALA A 27 -20.11 -48.50 33.46
N VAL A 28 -19.70 -47.43 32.77
CA VAL A 28 -20.24 -47.04 31.46
C VAL A 28 -20.07 -48.16 30.42
N LEU A 29 -18.91 -48.83 30.39
CA LEU A 29 -18.68 -49.95 29.47
C LEU A 29 -19.53 -51.19 29.81
N LYS A 30 -19.76 -51.47 31.10
CA LYS A 30 -20.62 -52.58 31.53
C LYS A 30 -22.09 -52.35 31.19
N GLU A 31 -22.58 -51.13 31.40
CA GLU A 31 -23.97 -50.75 31.12
C GLU A 31 -24.28 -50.75 29.61
N ASN A 32 -23.29 -50.50 28.76
CA ASN A 32 -23.45 -50.42 27.29
C ASN A 32 -22.97 -51.70 26.55
N SER A 33 -22.79 -52.81 27.24
CA SER A 33 -22.27 -54.07 26.67
C SER A 33 -23.12 -54.69 25.53
N PHE A 34 -24.37 -54.22 25.34
CA PHE A 34 -25.27 -54.67 24.28
C PHE A 34 -25.27 -53.77 23.02
N SER A 35 -24.64 -52.59 23.05
CA SER A 35 -24.48 -51.70 21.88
C SER A 35 -23.04 -51.76 21.37
N GLU A 36 -22.83 -52.04 20.07
CA GLU A 36 -21.47 -52.15 19.50
C GLU A 36 -20.65 -50.84 19.65
N LYS A 37 -21.31 -49.66 19.59
CA LYS A 37 -20.70 -48.33 19.84
C LYS A 37 -21.72 -47.36 20.45
N ILE A 38 -21.28 -46.48 21.35
CA ILE A 38 -22.12 -45.39 21.86
C ILE A 38 -22.32 -44.33 20.75
N HIS A 39 -23.56 -44.17 20.28
CA HIS A 39 -24.03 -43.24 19.24
C HIS A 39 -25.19 -42.34 19.73
N GLN A 40 -25.67 -41.40 18.91
CA GLN A 40 -26.72 -40.44 19.29
C GLN A 40 -28.06 -41.09 19.76
N SER A 41 -28.41 -42.26 19.22
CA SER A 41 -29.61 -43.01 19.61
C SER A 41 -29.43 -44.02 20.76
N THR A 42 -28.26 -44.04 21.42
CA THR A 42 -28.04 -44.93 22.58
C THR A 42 -28.85 -44.41 23.78
N THR A 43 -29.52 -45.31 24.51
CA THR A 43 -30.23 -44.93 25.73
C THR A 43 -29.25 -44.38 26.76
N GLN A 44 -29.50 -43.16 27.24
CA GLN A 44 -28.66 -42.52 28.25
C GLN A 44 -28.64 -43.34 29.54
N THR A 45 -27.50 -43.97 29.84
CA THR A 45 -27.32 -44.71 31.09
C THR A 45 -26.96 -43.77 32.23
N PRO A 46 -27.30 -44.09 33.50
CA PRO A 46 -27.03 -43.20 34.63
C PRO A 46 -25.53 -42.94 34.83
N ALA A 47 -24.67 -43.91 34.51
CA ALA A 47 -23.21 -43.70 34.57
C ALA A 47 -22.72 -42.75 33.47
N LEU A 48 -23.29 -42.81 32.26
CA LEU A 48 -22.94 -41.90 31.16
C LEU A 48 -23.40 -40.47 31.45
N ASN A 49 -24.60 -40.30 32.00
CA ASN A 49 -25.09 -38.99 32.43
C ASN A 49 -24.25 -38.39 33.56
N LEU A 50 -23.82 -39.23 34.53
CA LEU A 50 -22.90 -38.80 35.57
C LEU A 50 -21.53 -38.40 35.01
N LEU A 51 -21.04 -39.09 33.98
CA LEU A 51 -19.79 -38.73 33.30
C LEU A 51 -19.88 -37.34 32.64
N TRP A 52 -20.97 -37.07 31.89
CA TRP A 52 -21.21 -35.76 31.28
C TRP A 52 -21.39 -34.64 32.31
N GLU A 53 -22.09 -34.91 33.43
CA GLU A 53 -22.22 -33.97 34.56
C GLU A 53 -20.84 -33.62 35.15
N LYS A 54 -20.00 -34.62 35.39
CA LYS A 54 -18.68 -34.44 36.01
C LYS A 54 -17.62 -33.86 35.07
N CYS A 55 -17.81 -33.92 33.75
CA CYS A 55 -17.04 -33.12 32.80
C CYS A 55 -17.22 -31.60 33.01
N CYS A 56 -18.29 -31.17 33.66
CA CYS A 56 -18.58 -29.76 33.95
C CYS A 56 -18.20 -29.35 35.39
N SER A 57 -17.52 -30.22 36.13
CA SER A 57 -17.13 -30.01 37.54
C SER A 57 -16.17 -28.83 37.75
N ASP A 58 -16.29 -28.16 38.89
CA ASP A 58 -15.36 -27.12 39.34
C ASP A 58 -13.99 -27.69 39.72
N ASN A 59 -13.96 -28.93 40.23
CA ASN A 59 -12.70 -29.62 40.53
C ASN A 59 -11.94 -29.96 39.24
N VAL A 60 -10.74 -29.40 39.11
CA VAL A 60 -9.84 -29.53 37.96
C VAL A 60 -9.48 -30.98 37.65
N VAL A 61 -9.22 -31.79 38.68
CA VAL A 61 -8.78 -33.19 38.52
C VAL A 61 -9.93 -34.03 37.98
N VAL A 62 -11.10 -33.96 38.62
CA VAL A 62 -12.31 -34.70 38.21
C VAL A 62 -12.73 -34.31 36.79
N ARG A 63 -12.79 -33.01 36.49
CA ARG A 63 -13.11 -32.51 35.16
C ARG A 63 -12.15 -33.06 34.10
N THR A 64 -10.84 -32.90 34.32
CA THR A 64 -9.83 -33.27 33.31
C THR A 64 -9.83 -34.77 33.07
N THR A 65 -9.89 -35.56 34.14
CA THR A 65 -9.91 -37.03 34.05
C THR A 65 -11.21 -37.56 33.43
N CYS A 66 -12.37 -36.98 33.73
CA CYS A 66 -13.63 -37.34 33.05
C CYS A 66 -13.59 -37.00 31.55
N CYS A 67 -13.07 -35.82 31.18
CA CYS A 67 -12.91 -35.43 29.78
C CYS A 67 -11.91 -36.32 29.04
N GLU A 68 -10.80 -36.71 29.69
CA GLU A 68 -9.85 -37.69 29.13
C GLU A 68 -10.47 -39.09 29.03
N GLY A 69 -11.38 -39.44 29.95
CA GLY A 69 -12.18 -40.65 29.88
C GLY A 69 -13.06 -40.72 28.63
N LEU A 70 -13.74 -39.61 28.29
CA LEU A 70 -14.52 -39.53 27.04
C LEU A 70 -13.63 -39.71 25.79
N VAL A 71 -12.44 -39.11 25.77
CA VAL A 71 -11.47 -39.29 24.68
C VAL A 71 -10.99 -40.74 24.62
N ALA A 72 -10.73 -41.38 25.76
CA ALA A 72 -10.31 -42.77 25.82
C ALA A 72 -11.37 -43.74 25.28
N LEU A 73 -12.66 -43.48 25.54
CA LEU A 73 -13.77 -44.25 24.96
C LEU A 73 -13.78 -44.18 23.42
N VAL A 74 -13.49 -43.02 22.84
CA VAL A 74 -13.35 -42.87 21.38
C VAL A 74 -12.07 -43.53 20.85
N ALA A 75 -10.98 -43.47 21.61
CA ALA A 75 -9.69 -44.05 21.22
C ALA A 75 -9.73 -45.58 21.17
N GLN A 76 -10.48 -46.19 22.10
CA GLN A 76 -10.69 -47.63 22.20
C GLN A 76 -11.87 -48.14 21.35
N ASP A 77 -12.45 -47.28 20.50
CA ASP A 77 -13.55 -47.59 19.59
C ASP A 77 -14.89 -47.98 20.28
N HIS A 78 -15.06 -47.57 21.54
CA HIS A 78 -16.29 -47.79 22.32
C HIS A 78 -17.35 -46.68 22.14
N ALA A 79 -16.97 -45.50 21.63
CA ALA A 79 -17.87 -44.39 21.36
C ALA A 79 -17.61 -43.75 19.99
N GLU A 80 -18.67 -43.28 19.32
CA GLU A 80 -18.56 -42.60 18.04
C GLU A 80 -17.95 -41.19 18.22
N PHE A 81 -17.00 -40.85 17.34
CA PHE A 81 -16.33 -39.55 17.35
C PHE A 81 -17.32 -38.38 17.25
N SER A 82 -18.25 -38.46 16.30
CA SER A 82 -19.25 -37.41 16.02
C SER A 82 -20.17 -37.18 17.23
N TYR A 83 -20.53 -38.25 17.95
CA TYR A 83 -21.37 -38.19 19.14
C TYR A 83 -20.66 -37.45 20.27
N VAL A 84 -19.42 -37.83 20.59
CA VAL A 84 -18.66 -37.23 21.69
C VAL A 84 -18.29 -35.78 21.37
N LEU A 85 -17.88 -35.48 20.14
CA LEU A 85 -17.54 -34.12 19.71
C LEU A 85 -18.76 -33.18 19.81
N ASN A 86 -19.91 -33.56 19.26
CA ASN A 86 -21.13 -32.76 19.32
C ASN A 86 -21.65 -32.64 20.77
N GLY A 87 -21.54 -33.70 21.57
CA GLY A 87 -21.86 -33.67 22.99
C GLY A 87 -21.03 -32.65 23.76
N ILE A 88 -19.71 -32.59 23.51
CA ILE A 88 -18.82 -31.60 24.11
C ILE A 88 -19.18 -30.18 23.62
N LEU A 89 -19.39 -29.98 22.32
CA LEU A 89 -19.75 -28.67 21.75
C LEU A 89 -21.04 -28.11 22.38
N ASN A 90 -22.05 -28.95 22.62
CA ASN A 90 -23.30 -28.56 23.25
C ASN A 90 -23.15 -28.13 24.73
N LEU A 91 -22.10 -28.59 25.42
CA LEU A 91 -21.84 -28.25 26.83
C LEU A 91 -21.03 -26.96 26.99
N ILE A 92 -20.36 -26.47 25.95
CA ILE A 92 -19.49 -25.29 26.04
C ILE A 92 -20.24 -24.00 26.40
N PRO A 93 -21.41 -23.69 25.82
CA PRO A 93 -22.11 -22.45 26.15
C PRO A 93 -22.56 -22.37 27.62
N SER A 94 -22.94 -23.51 28.21
CA SER A 94 -23.55 -23.58 29.56
C SER A 94 -22.55 -23.82 30.70
N THR A 95 -21.30 -24.18 30.38
CA THR A 95 -20.30 -24.53 31.39
C THR A 95 -19.58 -23.32 31.96
N ARG A 96 -19.33 -23.33 33.27
CA ARG A 96 -18.48 -22.33 33.93
C ARG A 96 -17.01 -22.48 33.55
N ASN A 97 -16.56 -23.72 33.34
CA ASN A 97 -15.17 -24.07 33.10
C ASN A 97 -15.01 -24.89 31.82
N THR A 98 -14.42 -24.28 30.78
CA THR A 98 -14.28 -24.90 29.45
C THR A 98 -12.97 -25.70 29.27
N HIS A 99 -12.03 -25.63 30.21
CA HIS A 99 -10.67 -26.16 30.05
C HIS A 99 -10.59 -27.67 29.72
N GLY A 100 -11.33 -28.50 30.46
CA GLY A 100 -11.32 -29.95 30.21
C GLY A 100 -11.95 -30.33 28.87
N LEU A 101 -13.01 -29.61 28.49
CA LEU A 101 -13.75 -29.81 27.25
C LEU A 101 -12.92 -29.42 26.03
N ILE A 102 -12.27 -28.25 26.06
CA ILE A 102 -11.39 -27.80 24.97
C ILE A 102 -10.22 -28.77 24.80
N LYS A 103 -9.60 -29.22 25.90
CA LYS A 103 -8.53 -30.24 25.86
C LYS A 103 -9.02 -31.55 25.24
N ALA A 104 -10.25 -31.97 25.53
CA ALA A 104 -10.84 -33.15 24.90
C ALA A 104 -11.08 -32.96 23.40
N ILE A 105 -11.63 -31.82 22.96
CA ILE A 105 -11.78 -31.49 21.54
C ILE A 105 -10.42 -31.56 20.82
N MET A 106 -9.38 -30.95 21.39
CA MET A 106 -8.05 -30.93 20.79
C MET A 106 -7.45 -32.33 20.64
N LYS A 107 -7.59 -33.20 21.65
CA LYS A 107 -7.17 -34.61 21.56
C LYS A 107 -7.97 -35.38 20.51
N LEU A 108 -9.28 -35.16 20.42
CA LEU A 108 -10.13 -35.77 19.40
C LEU A 108 -9.70 -35.35 17.99
N LEU A 109 -9.47 -34.05 17.75
CA LEU A 109 -8.96 -33.54 16.47
C LEU A 109 -7.58 -34.11 16.13
N GLN A 110 -6.69 -34.26 17.12
CA GLN A 110 -5.38 -34.91 16.92
C GLN A 110 -5.53 -36.37 16.51
N MET A 111 -6.45 -37.12 17.13
CA MET A 111 -6.74 -38.50 16.75
C MET A 111 -7.31 -38.61 15.33
N GLN A 112 -8.17 -37.67 14.93
CA GLN A 112 -8.71 -37.60 13.57
C GLN A 112 -7.58 -37.37 12.54
N ALA A 113 -6.71 -36.40 12.81
CA ALA A 113 -5.54 -36.11 11.98
C ALA A 113 -4.64 -37.34 11.77
N LEU A 114 -4.43 -38.12 12.84
CA LEU A 114 -3.60 -39.33 12.81
C LEU A 114 -4.26 -40.48 12.05
N LYS A 115 -5.57 -40.67 12.18
CA LYS A 115 -6.30 -41.74 11.49
C LYS A 115 -6.40 -41.50 9.98
N GLU A 116 -6.66 -40.26 9.58
CA GLU A 116 -6.85 -39.92 8.17
C GLU A 116 -5.53 -39.72 7.41
N GLY A 117 -4.45 -39.33 8.10
CA GLY A 117 -3.10 -39.32 7.53
C GLY A 117 -2.55 -40.70 7.13
N GLN A 118 -3.20 -41.79 7.54
CA GLN A 118 -2.82 -43.17 7.18
C GLN A 118 -3.60 -43.72 5.97
N GLY A 119 -4.63 -43.02 5.48
CA GLY A 119 -5.50 -43.49 4.39
C GLY A 119 -5.27 -42.73 3.07
N GLU A 120 -4.89 -43.43 2.00
CA GLU A 120 -4.58 -42.85 0.68
C GLU A 120 -5.77 -42.22 -0.09
N LYS A 121 -7.00 -42.19 0.45
CA LYS A 121 -8.21 -42.03 -0.39
C LYS A 121 -9.17 -40.88 -0.09
N LYS A 122 -8.95 -40.04 0.92
CA LYS A 122 -9.79 -38.84 1.13
C LYS A 122 -8.92 -37.62 1.42
N SER A 123 -9.13 -36.57 0.64
CA SER A 123 -8.56 -35.25 0.89
C SER A 123 -9.03 -34.78 2.28
N ILE A 124 -8.10 -34.64 3.23
CA ILE A 124 -8.37 -34.14 4.59
C ILE A 124 -8.89 -32.69 4.54
N GLN A 125 -8.65 -31.98 3.42
CA GLN A 125 -9.09 -30.61 3.19
C GLN A 125 -10.63 -30.44 3.18
N ASP A 126 -11.40 -31.52 3.00
CA ASP A 126 -12.87 -31.45 2.84
C ASP A 126 -13.67 -31.75 4.12
N ILE A 127 -13.00 -32.00 5.24
CA ILE A 127 -13.66 -32.48 6.48
C ILE A 127 -14.33 -31.36 7.25
N TYR A 128 -13.64 -30.23 7.34
CA TYR A 128 -14.15 -29.03 8.01
C TYR A 128 -14.07 -27.87 7.04
N THR A 129 -15.10 -27.04 7.04
CA THR A 129 -15.06 -25.75 6.37
C THR A 129 -15.34 -24.63 7.38
N ILE A 130 -15.40 -23.39 6.92
CA ILE A 130 -15.73 -22.25 7.80
C ILE A 130 -17.23 -22.20 8.08
N ARG A 131 -18.08 -22.51 7.08
CA ARG A 131 -19.55 -22.34 7.18
C ARG A 131 -20.30 -23.66 7.17
N ASN A 132 -19.95 -24.56 6.26
CA ASN A 132 -20.62 -25.85 6.10
C ASN A 132 -19.84 -26.90 6.91
N HIS A 133 -20.39 -27.37 8.02
CA HIS A 133 -19.66 -28.16 9.02
C HIS A 133 -18.44 -27.37 9.56
N PRO A 134 -18.69 -26.34 10.41
CA PRO A 134 -17.65 -25.49 10.94
C PRO A 134 -16.63 -26.32 11.71
N GLN A 135 -15.37 -25.94 11.61
CA GLN A 135 -14.32 -26.51 12.45
C GLN A 135 -14.70 -26.31 13.94
N PRO A 136 -14.57 -27.32 14.82
CA PRO A 136 -15.16 -27.27 16.17
C PRO A 136 -14.73 -26.08 17.02
N LEU A 137 -13.49 -25.62 16.91
CA LEU A 137 -12.96 -24.46 17.62
C LEU A 137 -13.56 -23.14 17.13
N ILE A 138 -14.03 -23.06 15.87
CA ILE A 138 -14.81 -21.89 15.40
C ILE A 138 -16.06 -21.79 16.25
N THR A 139 -16.80 -22.89 16.39
CA THR A 139 -18.01 -22.96 17.22
C THR A 139 -17.69 -22.66 18.69
N VAL A 140 -16.57 -23.16 19.25
CA VAL A 140 -16.15 -22.81 20.62
C VAL A 140 -15.94 -21.31 20.76
N LEU A 141 -15.23 -20.70 19.82
CA LEU A 141 -14.84 -19.29 19.86
C LEU A 141 -16.04 -18.35 19.68
N GLU A 142 -16.99 -18.70 18.81
CA GLU A 142 -18.25 -17.95 18.62
C GLU A 142 -19.12 -17.96 19.87
N HIS A 143 -19.22 -19.09 20.57
CA HIS A 143 -20.07 -19.21 21.76
C HIS A 143 -19.41 -18.63 23.01
N ARG A 144 -18.07 -18.72 23.12
CA ARG A 144 -17.29 -18.35 24.32
C ARG A 144 -15.96 -17.69 23.95
N PRO A 145 -15.96 -16.39 23.59
CA PRO A 145 -14.73 -15.65 23.25
C PRO A 145 -13.73 -15.56 24.42
N ASP A 146 -14.22 -15.63 25.65
CA ASP A 146 -13.43 -15.60 26.89
C ASP A 146 -12.49 -16.79 27.07
N CYS A 147 -12.70 -17.88 26.32
CA CYS A 147 -11.88 -19.09 26.43
C CYS A 147 -10.53 -19.01 25.68
N TRP A 148 -10.20 -17.87 25.08
CA TRP A 148 -8.97 -17.70 24.29
C TRP A 148 -7.66 -18.12 24.99
N PRO A 149 -7.44 -17.94 26.32
CA PRO A 149 -6.18 -18.35 26.95
C PRO A 149 -6.02 -19.88 26.94
N VAL A 150 -7.14 -20.59 27.11
CA VAL A 150 -7.19 -22.05 27.07
C VAL A 150 -6.98 -22.54 25.65
N LEU A 151 -7.64 -21.92 24.66
CA LEU A 151 -7.43 -22.24 23.25
C LEU A 151 -5.97 -22.07 22.86
N LEU A 152 -5.35 -20.94 23.22
CA LEU A 152 -3.94 -20.68 22.97
C LEU A 152 -3.06 -21.78 23.58
N GLN A 153 -3.24 -22.10 24.86
CA GLN A 153 -2.45 -23.14 25.52
C GLN A 153 -2.58 -24.50 24.83
N GLN A 154 -3.80 -24.91 24.48
CA GLN A 154 -4.00 -26.21 23.84
C GLN A 154 -3.51 -26.22 22.38
N LEU A 155 -3.61 -25.11 21.64
CA LEU A 155 -3.05 -24.97 20.30
C LEU A 155 -1.53 -25.02 20.33
N THR A 156 -0.88 -24.35 21.29
CA THR A 156 0.57 -24.45 21.51
C THR A 156 1.00 -25.90 21.70
N ILE A 157 0.31 -26.63 22.58
CA ILE A 157 0.59 -28.05 22.83
C ILE A 157 0.34 -28.89 21.57
N PHE A 158 -0.79 -28.68 20.90
CA PHE A 158 -1.20 -29.43 19.70
C PHE A 158 -0.17 -29.32 18.59
N PHE A 159 0.29 -28.10 18.30
CA PHE A 159 1.35 -27.92 17.35
C PHE A 159 2.61 -28.56 17.92
N GLN A 160 3.15 -28.14 19.08
CA GLN A 160 4.46 -28.60 19.57
C GLN A 160 4.61 -30.12 19.67
N GLN A 161 3.53 -30.85 19.99
CA GLN A 161 3.52 -32.30 20.15
C GLN A 161 3.07 -33.05 18.88
N CYS A 162 2.91 -32.36 17.75
CA CYS A 162 2.56 -32.98 16.48
C CYS A 162 3.67 -33.93 16.00
N PRO A 163 3.38 -35.21 15.73
CA PRO A 163 4.38 -36.14 15.22
C PRO A 163 4.69 -35.86 13.74
N GLU A 164 5.96 -36.01 13.35
CA GLU A 164 6.47 -35.68 12.01
C GLU A 164 5.64 -36.30 10.86
N ARG A 165 5.12 -37.51 11.06
CA ARG A 165 4.33 -38.24 10.04
C ARG A 165 2.95 -37.66 9.77
N SER A 166 2.41 -36.80 10.64
CA SER A 166 1.06 -36.25 10.51
C SER A 166 1.01 -34.72 10.48
N GLU A 167 2.16 -34.06 10.32
CA GLU A 167 2.25 -32.59 10.32
C GLU A 167 1.32 -31.95 9.30
N VAL A 168 1.29 -32.48 8.08
CA VAL A 168 0.43 -32.00 6.99
C VAL A 168 -1.04 -32.14 7.36
N SER A 169 -1.45 -33.31 7.85
CA SER A 169 -2.83 -33.60 8.27
C SER A 169 -3.29 -32.68 9.41
N CYS A 170 -2.41 -32.45 10.40
CA CYS A 170 -2.71 -31.57 11.53
C CYS A 170 -2.93 -30.12 11.11
N VAL A 171 -2.11 -29.59 10.17
CA VAL A 171 -2.31 -28.24 9.64
C VAL A 171 -3.58 -28.17 8.80
N GLN A 172 -3.86 -29.17 7.96
CA GLN A 172 -5.05 -29.18 7.11
C GLN A 172 -6.35 -29.17 7.92
N ILE A 173 -6.43 -29.93 9.02
CA ILE A 173 -7.60 -29.90 9.92
C ILE A 173 -7.75 -28.56 10.62
N MET A 174 -6.65 -27.88 10.92
CA MET A 174 -6.66 -26.57 11.61
C MET A 174 -6.83 -25.39 10.64
N ALA A 175 -6.59 -25.58 9.34
CA ALA A 175 -6.60 -24.51 8.35
C ALA A 175 -7.94 -23.73 8.29
N PRO A 176 -9.13 -24.35 8.35
CA PRO A 176 -10.39 -23.61 8.37
C PRO A 176 -10.53 -22.71 9.61
N PHE A 177 -10.07 -23.16 10.78
CA PHE A 177 -10.07 -22.36 12.00
C PHE A 177 -9.12 -21.17 11.90
N LEU A 178 -7.90 -21.38 11.39
CA LEU A 178 -6.93 -20.29 11.19
C LEU A 178 -7.45 -19.25 10.17
N ARG A 179 -8.02 -19.70 9.05
CA ARG A 179 -8.64 -18.81 8.06
C ARG A 179 -9.81 -18.03 8.64
N TYR A 180 -10.66 -18.67 9.46
CA TYR A 180 -11.71 -17.95 10.17
C TYR A 180 -11.10 -16.91 11.10
N LEU A 181 -10.21 -17.30 12.01
CA LEU A 181 -9.64 -16.42 13.03
C LEU A 181 -8.98 -15.16 12.43
N TYR A 182 -8.20 -15.29 11.36
CA TYR A 182 -7.46 -14.16 10.76
C TYR A 182 -8.25 -13.41 9.67
N CYS A 183 -9.11 -14.09 8.90
CA CYS A 183 -9.79 -13.51 7.73
C CYS A 183 -11.30 -13.27 7.93
N GLU A 184 -11.84 -13.43 9.14
CA GLU A 184 -13.26 -13.16 9.41
C GLU A 184 -13.64 -11.71 9.06
N PRO A 185 -14.78 -11.46 8.36
CA PRO A 185 -15.20 -10.11 7.99
C PRO A 185 -15.47 -9.16 9.16
N SER A 186 -15.89 -9.69 10.31
CA SER A 186 -16.27 -8.91 11.50
C SER A 186 -15.06 -8.47 12.34
N GLN A 187 -13.94 -9.21 12.25
CA GLN A 187 -12.70 -9.04 13.02
C GLN A 187 -12.92 -8.56 14.46
N LEU A 188 -13.72 -9.29 15.25
CA LEU A 188 -14.03 -8.94 16.64
C LEU A 188 -12.76 -8.73 17.47
N GLN A 189 -12.74 -7.62 18.24
CA GLN A 189 -11.60 -7.25 19.09
C GLN A 189 -11.31 -8.30 20.18
N GLU A 190 -12.32 -9.06 20.59
CA GLU A 190 -12.21 -10.14 21.55
C GLU A 190 -11.21 -11.24 21.10
N TYR A 191 -10.99 -11.36 19.78
CA TYR A 191 -10.07 -12.34 19.20
C TYR A 191 -8.65 -11.80 19.02
N ALA A 192 -8.41 -10.49 19.20
CA ALA A 192 -7.13 -9.86 18.92
C ALA A 192 -5.96 -10.47 19.73
N ASN A 193 -6.18 -10.71 21.03
CA ASN A 193 -5.19 -11.33 21.90
C ASN A 193 -4.82 -12.74 21.44
N LEU A 194 -5.82 -13.52 21.00
CA LEU A 194 -5.61 -14.84 20.46
C LEU A 194 -4.83 -14.78 19.14
N ARG A 195 -5.23 -13.90 18.21
CA ARG A 195 -4.57 -13.73 16.89
C ARG A 195 -3.08 -13.46 17.02
N VAL A 196 -2.71 -12.47 17.82
CA VAL A 196 -1.31 -12.05 17.99
C VAL A 196 -0.51 -13.11 18.73
N ALA A 197 -1.04 -13.66 19.83
CA ALA A 197 -0.31 -14.67 20.61
C ALA A 197 -0.16 -15.99 19.86
N LEU A 198 -1.20 -16.43 19.15
CA LEU A 198 -1.18 -17.66 18.36
C LEU A 198 -0.21 -17.53 17.17
N LEU A 199 -0.14 -16.37 16.52
CA LEU A 199 0.79 -16.16 15.41
C LEU A 199 2.24 -16.40 15.85
N LYS A 200 2.63 -15.83 17.00
CA LYS A 200 3.96 -16.03 17.58
C LYS A 200 4.25 -17.50 17.87
N VAL A 201 3.26 -18.24 18.36
CA VAL A 201 3.38 -19.68 18.61
C VAL A 201 3.52 -20.48 17.31
N LEU A 202 2.73 -20.15 16.29
CA LEU A 202 2.74 -20.82 14.99
C LEU A 202 4.06 -20.64 14.23
N LEU A 203 4.67 -19.45 14.36
CA LEU A 203 5.90 -19.05 13.65
C LEU A 203 7.17 -19.25 14.49
N GLN A 204 7.04 -19.74 15.73
CA GLN A 204 8.17 -20.07 16.58
C GLN A 204 8.93 -21.26 15.98
N PRO A 205 10.25 -21.12 15.72
CA PRO A 205 11.03 -22.20 15.13
C PRO A 205 11.15 -23.37 16.12
N ARG A 206 10.95 -24.60 15.63
CA ARG A 206 11.05 -25.80 16.50
C ARG A 206 12.47 -26.27 16.76
N VAL A 207 13.36 -25.99 15.83
CA VAL A 207 14.74 -26.49 15.86
C VAL A 207 15.66 -25.33 15.50
N LEU A 208 16.61 -25.02 16.39
CA LEU A 208 17.71 -24.08 16.15
C LEU A 208 18.82 -24.70 15.28
N CYS A 209 18.48 -25.54 14.30
CA CYS A 209 19.48 -26.21 13.46
C CYS A 209 19.72 -25.44 12.18
N ASP A 210 21.00 -25.34 11.80
CA ASP A 210 21.54 -24.88 10.52
C ASP A 210 21.09 -25.78 9.34
N LYS A 211 19.79 -25.97 9.14
CA LYS A 211 19.24 -26.65 7.97
C LYS A 211 18.93 -25.61 6.91
N GLU A 212 19.19 -25.92 5.65
CA GLU A 212 18.89 -25.02 4.52
C GLU A 212 17.38 -24.93 4.21
N GLN A 213 16.55 -25.78 4.83
CA GLN A 213 15.11 -25.90 4.56
C GLN A 213 14.28 -25.93 5.85
N PRO A 214 13.07 -25.33 5.83
CA PRO A 214 12.13 -25.38 6.95
C PRO A 214 11.63 -26.80 7.21
N SER A 215 11.15 -27.07 8.42
CA SER A 215 10.41 -28.32 8.70
C SER A 215 9.11 -28.38 7.89
N MET A 216 8.58 -29.59 7.61
CA MET A 216 7.35 -29.75 6.84
C MET A 216 6.17 -29.01 7.49
N LEU A 217 6.08 -29.04 8.82
CA LEU A 217 5.09 -28.26 9.55
C LEU A 217 5.24 -26.74 9.36
N GLU A 218 6.44 -26.20 9.55
CA GLU A 218 6.72 -24.78 9.33
C GLU A 218 6.38 -24.40 7.88
N GLN A 219 6.68 -25.28 6.92
CA GLN A 219 6.33 -25.07 5.52
C GLN A 219 4.82 -24.95 5.29
N GLN A 220 4.03 -25.87 5.85
CA GLN A 220 2.58 -25.84 5.69
C GLN A 220 1.94 -24.63 6.40
N ILE A 221 2.42 -24.27 7.59
CA ILE A 221 1.94 -23.10 8.33
C ILE A 221 2.27 -21.81 7.57
N LEU A 222 3.52 -21.65 7.12
CA LEU A 222 3.94 -20.46 6.38
C LEU A 222 3.20 -20.31 5.05
N GLN A 223 3.00 -21.42 4.32
CA GLN A 223 2.21 -21.40 3.09
C GLN A 223 0.77 -20.97 3.36
N LEU A 224 0.13 -21.51 4.41
CA LEU A 224 -1.21 -21.10 4.81
C LEU A 224 -1.27 -19.61 5.19
N CYS A 225 -0.26 -19.10 5.91
CA CYS A 225 -0.17 -17.68 6.25
C CYS A 225 -0.04 -16.80 4.99
N CYS A 226 0.79 -17.20 4.02
CA CYS A 226 0.93 -16.49 2.74
C CYS A 226 -0.40 -16.44 1.98
N ASP A 227 -1.12 -17.56 1.92
CA ASP A 227 -2.41 -17.67 1.23
C ASP A 227 -3.50 -16.81 1.89
N MET A 228 -3.38 -16.53 3.19
CA MET A 228 -4.32 -15.69 3.94
C MET A 228 -4.12 -14.19 3.72
N VAL A 229 -2.91 -13.73 3.35
CA VAL A 229 -2.58 -12.29 3.23
C VAL A 229 -3.57 -11.52 2.34
N PRO A 230 -3.96 -11.99 1.14
CA PRO A 230 -4.94 -11.30 0.30
C PRO A 230 -6.33 -11.14 0.93
N CYS A 231 -6.66 -11.97 1.91
CA CYS A 231 -7.99 -12.01 2.55
C CYS A 231 -8.05 -11.20 3.86
N LEU A 232 -6.92 -10.64 4.30
CA LEU A 232 -6.86 -9.82 5.51
C LEU A 232 -7.66 -8.52 5.33
N GLN A 233 -8.39 -8.12 6.37
CA GLN A 233 -9.17 -6.89 6.34
C GLN A 233 -8.31 -5.71 6.77
N ILE A 234 -8.40 -4.60 6.02
CA ILE A 234 -7.67 -3.37 6.31
C ILE A 234 -8.62 -2.18 6.14
N LYS A 235 -9.45 -1.92 7.15
CA LYS A 235 -10.46 -0.83 7.11
C LYS A 235 -10.19 0.28 8.12
N ASP A 236 -9.70 -0.09 9.31
CA ASP A 236 -9.47 0.85 10.39
C ASP A 236 -8.04 0.73 10.95
N LEU A 237 -7.70 1.59 11.91
CA LEU A 237 -6.38 1.63 12.55
C LEU A 237 -6.00 0.29 13.20
N ILE A 238 -6.92 -0.34 13.92
CA ILE A 238 -6.65 -1.57 14.68
C ILE A 238 -6.35 -2.71 13.72
N GLN A 239 -7.22 -2.91 12.73
CA GLN A 239 -7.06 -3.93 11.70
C GLN A 239 -5.76 -3.73 10.92
N THR A 240 -5.45 -2.48 10.55
CA THR A 240 -4.20 -2.15 9.83
C THR A 240 -2.98 -2.52 10.66
N THR A 241 -2.93 -2.14 11.95
CA THR A 241 -1.82 -2.49 12.83
C THR A 241 -1.68 -4.00 13.02
N GLU A 242 -2.78 -4.73 13.20
CA GLU A 242 -2.74 -6.19 13.30
C GLU A 242 -2.22 -6.85 12.03
N VAL A 243 -2.63 -6.36 10.85
CA VAL A 243 -2.16 -6.86 9.56
C VAL A 243 -0.68 -6.55 9.33
N MET A 244 -0.21 -5.35 9.73
CA MET A 244 1.21 -5.01 9.69
C MET A 244 2.05 -5.99 10.51
N LEU A 245 1.65 -6.24 11.76
CA LEU A 245 2.32 -7.19 12.64
C LEU A 245 2.26 -8.62 12.09
N PHE A 246 1.12 -9.01 11.51
CA PHE A 246 0.96 -10.32 10.89
C PHE A 246 1.95 -10.52 9.74
N ILE A 247 2.00 -9.56 8.82
CA ILE A 247 2.88 -9.64 7.65
C ILE A 247 4.34 -9.56 8.08
N GLU A 248 4.69 -8.72 9.06
CA GLU A 248 6.05 -8.61 9.59
C GLU A 248 6.57 -9.95 10.11
N GLU A 249 5.80 -10.62 10.99
CA GLU A 249 6.20 -11.91 11.57
C GLU A 249 6.30 -13.02 10.50
N VAL A 250 5.35 -13.06 9.56
CA VAL A 250 5.37 -14.03 8.45
C VAL A 250 6.58 -13.77 7.55
N TYR A 251 6.84 -12.51 7.22
CA TYR A 251 7.94 -12.11 6.35
C TYR A 251 9.29 -12.47 6.97
N LEU A 252 9.52 -12.09 8.24
CA LEU A 252 10.74 -12.42 8.99
C LEU A 252 10.94 -13.95 9.10
N SER A 253 9.86 -14.71 9.21
CA SER A 253 9.94 -16.18 9.26
C SER A 253 10.35 -16.79 7.92
N LEU A 254 9.90 -16.22 6.79
CA LEU A 254 10.32 -16.64 5.45
C LEU A 254 11.77 -16.25 5.15
N LEU A 255 12.24 -15.10 5.67
CA LEU A 255 13.63 -14.64 5.54
C LEU A 255 14.64 -15.59 6.20
N ARG A 256 14.22 -16.50 7.09
CA ARG A 256 15.11 -17.54 7.63
C ARG A 256 15.59 -18.52 6.55
N TYR A 257 14.79 -18.73 5.49
CA TYR A 257 15.08 -19.66 4.40
C TYR A 257 14.83 -18.99 3.03
N PRO A 258 15.60 -17.95 2.67
CA PRO A 258 15.29 -17.08 1.54
C PRO A 258 15.41 -17.80 0.19
N VAL A 259 16.33 -18.77 0.07
CA VAL A 259 16.53 -19.57 -1.15
C VAL A 259 15.35 -20.50 -1.41
N PHE A 260 14.73 -21.04 -0.36
CA PHE A 260 13.57 -21.93 -0.47
C PHE A 260 12.30 -21.15 -0.80
N TRP A 261 12.07 -20.01 -0.13
CA TRP A 261 10.85 -19.22 -0.25
C TRP A 261 10.89 -18.10 -1.30
N LYS A 262 11.77 -18.19 -2.30
CA LYS A 262 11.96 -17.14 -3.32
C LYS A 262 10.66 -16.62 -3.94
N THR A 263 9.76 -17.52 -4.33
CA THR A 263 8.49 -17.16 -4.98
C THR A 263 7.54 -16.44 -4.01
N GLN A 264 7.38 -17.00 -2.81
CA GLN A 264 6.51 -16.47 -1.76
C GLN A 264 7.02 -15.13 -1.23
N LEU A 265 8.33 -15.00 -1.02
CA LEU A 265 8.98 -13.73 -0.65
C LEU A 265 8.74 -12.68 -1.73
N THR A 266 8.92 -13.01 -3.01
CA THR A 266 8.66 -12.07 -4.10
C THR A 266 7.21 -11.60 -4.13
N GLN A 267 6.25 -12.52 -3.97
CA GLN A 267 4.82 -12.17 -3.90
C GLN A 267 4.49 -11.32 -2.68
N LEU A 268 5.06 -11.64 -1.51
CA LEU A 268 4.87 -10.87 -0.29
C LEU A 268 5.52 -9.49 -0.34
N THR A 269 6.67 -9.33 -1.01
CA THR A 269 7.28 -8.02 -1.27
C THR A 269 6.32 -7.11 -2.06
N LEU A 270 5.62 -7.67 -3.05
CA LEU A 270 4.58 -6.92 -3.79
C LEU A 270 3.35 -6.62 -2.93
N GLN A 271 2.95 -7.53 -2.04
CA GLN A 271 1.86 -7.28 -1.07
C GLN A 271 2.25 -6.21 -0.05
N LEU A 272 3.48 -6.25 0.47
CA LEU A 272 4.03 -5.26 1.40
C LEU A 272 3.93 -3.86 0.82
N LEU A 273 4.27 -3.69 -0.46
CA LEU A 273 4.14 -2.41 -1.17
C LEU A 273 2.69 -1.89 -1.20
N CYS A 274 1.72 -2.79 -1.38
CA CYS A 274 0.29 -2.46 -1.33
C CYS A 274 -0.16 -2.11 0.10
N VAL A 275 0.35 -2.82 1.11
CA VAL A 275 0.04 -2.57 2.52
C VAL A 275 0.66 -1.25 3.00
N CYS A 276 1.85 -0.87 2.50
CA CYS A 276 2.46 0.43 2.77
C CYS A 276 1.51 1.58 2.37
N GLU A 277 0.82 1.47 1.24
CA GLU A 277 -0.14 2.49 0.78
C GLU A 277 -1.28 2.69 1.78
N VAL A 278 -1.90 1.60 2.22
CA VAL A 278 -3.05 1.67 3.12
C VAL A 278 -2.60 2.07 4.53
N SER A 279 -1.44 1.58 4.97
CA SER A 279 -0.83 2.00 6.23
C SER A 279 -0.58 3.52 6.24
N LEU A 280 0.01 4.09 5.18
CA LEU A 280 0.20 5.54 5.09
C LEU A 280 -1.13 6.32 5.12
N LYS A 281 -2.18 5.81 4.47
CA LYS A 281 -3.50 6.47 4.47
C LYS A 281 -4.20 6.42 5.82
N ILE A 282 -4.06 5.34 6.58
CA ILE A 282 -4.79 5.11 7.84
C ILE A 282 -3.95 5.53 9.07
N THR A 283 -2.70 5.09 9.15
CA THR A 283 -1.81 5.28 10.31
C THR A 283 -0.83 6.45 10.12
N GLY A 284 -0.51 6.80 8.87
CA GLY A 284 0.53 7.77 8.56
C GLY A 284 1.95 7.23 8.74
N GLU A 285 2.12 5.94 8.96
CA GLU A 285 3.40 5.28 9.26
C GLU A 285 3.60 4.07 8.33
N CYS A 286 4.80 3.89 7.77
CA CYS A 286 5.13 2.67 7.04
C CYS A 286 6.61 2.26 7.18
N SER A 287 7.36 2.83 8.12
CA SER A 287 8.81 2.65 8.19
C SER A 287 9.21 1.21 8.54
N SER A 288 8.39 0.49 9.31
CA SER A 288 8.58 -0.93 9.62
C SER A 288 8.49 -1.79 8.36
N LEU A 289 7.44 -1.59 7.56
CA LEU A 289 7.22 -2.29 6.30
C LEU A 289 8.29 -1.96 5.26
N VAL A 290 8.69 -0.68 5.16
CA VAL A 290 9.78 -0.25 4.27
C VAL A 290 11.11 -0.88 4.68
N ARG A 291 11.39 -1.00 5.98
CA ARG A 291 12.56 -1.73 6.46
C ARG A 291 12.53 -3.20 6.02
N LEU A 292 11.39 -3.89 6.07
CA LEU A 292 11.27 -5.27 5.56
C LEU A 292 11.56 -5.35 4.05
N LEU A 293 11.07 -4.36 3.28
CA LEU A 293 11.39 -4.24 1.86
C LEU A 293 12.90 -4.04 1.64
N GLU A 294 13.59 -3.24 2.45
CA GLU A 294 15.04 -3.06 2.34
C GLU A 294 15.80 -4.38 2.57
N HIS A 295 15.44 -5.16 3.59
CA HIS A 295 16.05 -6.48 3.84
C HIS A 295 15.82 -7.44 2.66
N SER A 296 14.69 -7.30 1.95
CA SER A 296 14.39 -8.10 0.75
C SER A 296 15.39 -7.86 -0.38
N VAL A 297 15.86 -6.61 -0.55
CA VAL A 297 16.77 -6.21 -1.62
C VAL A 297 18.12 -6.91 -1.47
N GLU A 298 18.63 -6.97 -0.24
CA GLU A 298 19.93 -7.56 0.08
C GLU A 298 19.96 -9.08 -0.15
N LEU A 299 18.82 -9.75 0.07
CA LEU A 299 18.71 -11.21 0.05
C LEU A 299 18.28 -11.78 -1.31
N LEU A 300 17.31 -11.16 -1.99
CA LEU A 300 16.75 -11.70 -3.24
C LEU A 300 17.54 -11.29 -4.49
N LYS A 301 18.29 -10.19 -4.44
CA LYS A 301 19.13 -9.66 -5.53
C LYS A 301 18.44 -9.74 -6.91
N GLU A 302 18.83 -10.71 -7.76
CA GLU A 302 18.37 -10.85 -9.15
C GLU A 302 16.88 -11.24 -9.28
N ASP A 303 16.30 -11.93 -8.29
CA ASP A 303 14.91 -12.42 -8.34
C ASP A 303 13.88 -11.34 -7.96
N LEU A 304 14.35 -10.15 -7.58
CA LEU A 304 13.49 -9.06 -7.11
C LEU A 304 12.79 -8.37 -8.29
N PRO A 305 11.47 -8.12 -8.23
CA PRO A 305 10.74 -7.39 -9.27
C PRO A 305 10.99 -5.88 -9.17
N VAL A 306 12.24 -5.46 -9.44
CA VAL A 306 12.72 -4.09 -9.26
C VAL A 306 11.80 -3.08 -9.97
N GLU A 307 11.38 -3.34 -11.20
CA GLU A 307 10.54 -2.39 -11.95
C GLU A 307 9.17 -2.14 -11.30
N LEU A 308 8.51 -3.18 -10.80
CA LEU A 308 7.23 -3.04 -10.09
C LEU A 308 7.41 -2.28 -8.78
N ILE A 309 8.49 -2.56 -8.04
CA ILE A 309 8.79 -1.88 -6.78
C ILE A 309 9.08 -0.40 -7.04
N MET A 310 9.85 -0.06 -8.07
CA MET A 310 10.17 1.33 -8.42
C MET A 310 8.92 2.14 -8.79
N ILE A 311 8.01 1.55 -9.58
CA ILE A 311 6.72 2.17 -9.90
C ILE A 311 5.89 2.39 -8.63
N GLY A 312 5.83 1.40 -7.74
CA GLY A 312 5.10 1.55 -6.49
C GLY A 312 5.74 2.57 -5.54
N ILE A 313 7.06 2.65 -5.46
CA ILE A 313 7.77 3.70 -4.70
C ILE A 313 7.41 5.08 -5.24
N ALA A 314 7.37 5.26 -6.57
CA ALA A 314 6.96 6.54 -7.18
C ALA A 314 5.54 6.95 -6.73
N LEU A 315 4.61 5.99 -6.71
CA LEU A 315 3.24 6.21 -6.24
C LEU A 315 3.17 6.49 -4.73
N LEU A 316 3.93 5.76 -3.91
CA LEU A 316 3.97 5.97 -2.47
C LEU A 316 4.53 7.36 -2.13
N LEU A 317 5.63 7.78 -2.74
CA LEU A 317 6.27 9.07 -2.44
C LEU A 317 5.32 10.26 -2.65
N LEU A 318 4.44 10.21 -3.66
CA LEU A 318 3.44 11.25 -3.90
C LEU A 318 2.37 11.34 -2.80
N GLN A 319 2.14 10.26 -2.06
CA GLN A 319 1.15 10.18 -0.97
C GLN A 319 1.77 10.30 0.42
N THR A 320 3.09 10.16 0.53
CA THR A 320 3.79 10.00 1.82
C THR A 320 4.02 11.35 2.51
N PRO A 321 3.68 11.50 3.80
CA PRO A 321 4.06 12.66 4.60
C PRO A 321 5.58 12.84 4.68
N ALA A 322 6.07 14.08 4.83
CA ALA A 322 7.51 14.38 4.83
C ALA A 322 8.34 13.49 5.80
N CYS A 323 7.79 13.20 6.99
CA CYS A 323 8.41 12.39 8.03
C CYS A 323 8.70 10.94 7.63
N GLN A 324 7.94 10.38 6.69
CA GLN A 324 8.08 9.01 6.23
C GLN A 324 8.80 8.90 4.88
N GLN A 325 9.20 10.02 4.26
CA GLN A 325 9.85 10.00 2.95
C GLN A 325 11.30 9.49 3.02
N LYS A 326 12.02 9.73 4.12
CA LYS A 326 13.44 9.34 4.29
C LYS A 326 13.64 7.81 4.12
N PRO A 327 12.90 6.92 4.81
CA PRO A 327 12.98 5.46 4.58
C PRO A 327 12.66 5.02 3.15
N ILE A 328 11.68 5.66 2.50
CA ILE A 328 11.29 5.29 1.12
C ILE A 328 12.38 5.69 0.13
N LEU A 329 13.00 6.86 0.32
CA LEU A 329 14.12 7.32 -0.50
C LEU A 329 15.36 6.43 -0.30
N SER A 330 15.67 5.99 0.93
CA SER A 330 16.79 5.07 1.17
C SER A 330 16.58 3.73 0.46
N LEU A 331 15.36 3.18 0.50
CA LEU A 331 15.00 1.97 -0.25
C LEU A 331 15.21 2.15 -1.75
N ALA A 332 14.74 3.26 -2.33
CA ALA A 332 14.94 3.56 -3.75
C ALA A 332 16.42 3.62 -4.13
N LEU A 333 17.24 4.24 -3.27
CA LEU A 333 18.69 4.39 -3.49
C LEU A 333 19.39 3.02 -3.45
N LYS A 334 19.03 2.18 -2.48
CA LYS A 334 19.52 0.80 -2.38
C LYS A 334 19.17 -0.01 -3.64
N LEU A 335 17.91 0.04 -4.08
CA LEU A 335 17.44 -0.67 -5.28
C LEU A 335 18.24 -0.30 -6.53
N LEU A 336 18.52 0.99 -6.73
CA LEU A 336 19.30 1.45 -7.87
C LEU A 336 20.78 1.08 -7.76
N SER A 337 21.35 1.12 -6.54
CA SER A 337 22.74 0.75 -6.30
C SER A 337 23.02 -0.76 -6.46
N CYS A 338 22.00 -1.61 -6.23
CA CYS A 338 22.10 -3.06 -6.36
C CYS A 338 22.01 -3.57 -7.81
N ALA A 339 21.72 -2.71 -8.79
CA ALA A 339 21.60 -3.12 -10.18
C ALA A 339 22.96 -3.54 -10.77
N GLU A 340 23.28 -4.84 -10.72
CA GLU A 340 24.53 -5.40 -11.25
C GLU A 340 24.69 -5.10 -12.75
N GLY A 341 25.71 -4.29 -13.10
CA GLY A 341 26.00 -3.92 -14.50
C GLY A 341 25.88 -2.44 -14.85
N GLN A 342 25.81 -1.52 -13.87
CA GLN A 342 25.74 -0.05 -14.03
C GLN A 342 24.52 0.48 -14.81
N LYS A 343 23.60 -0.40 -15.24
CA LYS A 343 22.41 -0.02 -15.98
C LYS A 343 21.17 -0.02 -15.09
N ILE A 344 20.55 1.15 -15.02
CA ILE A 344 19.36 1.50 -14.24
C ILE A 344 18.10 1.07 -15.02
N PRO A 345 17.02 0.60 -14.38
CA PRO A 345 15.76 0.32 -15.06
C PRO A 345 15.14 1.60 -15.63
N LYS A 346 14.58 1.57 -16.86
CA LYS A 346 13.92 2.76 -17.46
C LYS A 346 12.77 3.30 -16.62
N SER A 347 12.07 2.42 -15.90
CA SER A 347 10.99 2.80 -14.97
C SER A 347 11.44 3.71 -13.82
N SER A 348 12.76 3.83 -13.56
CA SER A 348 13.31 4.78 -12.59
C SER A 348 13.00 6.24 -12.93
N LEU A 349 12.78 6.57 -14.20
CA LEU A 349 12.38 7.92 -14.63
C LEU A 349 11.03 8.36 -14.03
N LEU A 350 10.16 7.42 -13.65
CA LEU A 350 8.92 7.75 -12.94
C LEU A 350 9.17 8.37 -11.56
N LEU A 351 10.34 8.15 -10.95
CA LEU A 351 10.71 8.78 -9.69
C LEU A 351 11.03 10.27 -9.85
N VAL A 352 11.28 10.78 -11.05
CA VAL A 352 11.70 12.17 -11.26
C VAL A 352 10.65 13.14 -10.74
N MET A 353 9.36 12.90 -11.00
CA MET A 353 8.27 13.74 -10.50
C MET A 353 8.20 13.83 -8.96
N PRO A 354 8.09 12.70 -8.21
CA PRO A 354 8.08 12.76 -6.75
C PRO A 354 9.39 13.30 -6.15
N ILE A 355 10.56 12.99 -6.75
CA ILE A 355 11.84 13.53 -6.29
C ILE A 355 11.88 15.06 -6.44
N LEU A 356 11.47 15.59 -7.59
CA LEU A 356 11.44 17.03 -7.82
C LEU A 356 10.41 17.74 -6.92
N GLN A 357 9.29 17.09 -6.62
CA GLN A 357 8.34 17.60 -5.63
C GLN A 357 9.01 17.75 -4.26
N ILE A 358 9.74 16.72 -3.81
CA ILE A 358 10.48 16.73 -2.54
C ILE A 358 11.50 17.87 -2.52
N LEU A 359 12.28 18.03 -3.58
CA LEU A 359 13.29 19.11 -3.71
C LEU A 359 12.67 20.51 -3.77
N SER A 360 11.46 20.63 -4.32
CA SER A 360 10.72 21.90 -4.37
C SER A 360 10.02 22.24 -3.05
N SER A 361 9.90 21.27 -2.14
CA SER A 361 9.21 21.41 -0.85
C SER A 361 10.16 21.81 0.27
N ILE A 362 9.79 22.83 1.04
CA ILE A 362 10.45 23.17 2.31
C ILE A 362 9.65 22.48 3.42
N ALA A 363 10.14 21.34 3.93
CA ALA A 363 9.49 20.65 5.04
C ALA A 363 9.97 21.21 6.39
N LEU A 364 9.08 21.26 7.38
CA LEU A 364 9.39 21.75 8.72
C LEU A 364 10.53 20.93 9.38
N GLU A 365 10.59 19.63 9.10
CA GLU A 365 11.66 18.75 9.58
C GLU A 365 13.03 19.14 9.05
N ASP A 366 13.13 19.58 7.78
CA ASP A 366 14.40 20.07 7.22
C ASP A 366 14.90 21.34 7.94
N CYS A 367 14.02 22.06 8.66
CA CYS A 367 14.36 23.21 9.49
C CYS A 367 14.73 22.84 10.94
N ILE A 368 14.34 21.65 11.42
CA ILE A 368 14.49 21.22 12.82
C ILE A 368 15.59 20.15 12.96
N SER A 369 15.86 19.36 11.92
CA SER A 369 16.83 18.25 11.93
C SER A 369 18.28 18.75 11.78
N MET A 370 18.83 19.40 12.81
CA MET A 370 20.26 19.66 12.90
C MET A 370 21.03 18.53 13.64
N ASP A 371 20.32 17.57 14.24
CA ASP A 371 20.89 16.59 15.20
C ASP A 371 20.69 15.09 14.84
N GLU A 372 20.19 14.73 13.65
CA GLU A 372 20.14 13.31 13.25
C GLU A 372 21.39 12.87 12.46
N GLU A 373 22.06 11.81 12.92
CA GLU A 373 23.13 11.13 12.19
C GLU A 373 22.57 10.46 10.91
N GLY A 374 22.86 11.05 9.74
CA GLY A 374 22.52 10.46 8.43
C GLY A 374 22.22 11.51 7.35
N PRO A 375 22.11 11.10 6.07
CA PRO A 375 21.78 12.02 5.00
C PRO A 375 20.36 12.56 5.17
N SER A 376 20.18 13.86 4.89
CA SER A 376 18.88 14.51 4.95
C SER A 376 17.96 14.02 3.83
N ARG A 377 16.65 14.21 3.99
CA ARG A 377 15.63 13.91 2.97
C ARG A 377 15.96 14.56 1.62
N GLN A 378 16.40 15.81 1.63
CA GLN A 378 16.79 16.56 0.43
C GLN A 378 18.07 16.00 -0.20
N GLN A 379 19.07 15.63 0.60
CA GLN A 379 20.31 15.02 0.09
C GLN A 379 20.03 13.67 -0.58
N LEU A 380 19.19 12.82 0.01
CA LEU A 380 18.79 11.55 -0.60
C LEU A 380 18.06 11.76 -1.93
N ALA A 381 17.16 12.75 -1.99
CA ALA A 381 16.45 13.11 -3.22
C ALA A 381 17.41 13.62 -4.31
N LEU A 382 18.41 14.44 -3.97
CA LEU A 382 19.44 14.91 -4.90
C LEU A 382 20.28 13.75 -5.44
N ASN A 383 20.79 12.89 -4.55
CA ASN A 383 21.61 11.74 -4.95
C ASN A 383 20.85 10.80 -5.90
N LEU A 384 19.56 10.56 -5.63
CA LEU A 384 18.70 9.78 -6.53
C LEU A 384 18.52 10.45 -7.89
N LEU A 385 18.28 11.76 -7.91
CA LEU A 385 18.12 12.51 -9.16
C LEU A 385 19.40 12.44 -10.01
N GLU A 386 20.56 12.65 -9.40
CA GLU A 386 21.87 12.54 -10.04
C GLU A 386 22.11 11.14 -10.62
N MET A 387 21.73 10.09 -9.89
CA MET A 387 21.87 8.71 -10.36
C MET A 387 20.97 8.45 -11.58
N ILE A 388 19.71 8.88 -11.55
CA ILE A 388 18.75 8.71 -12.65
C ILE A 388 19.20 9.49 -13.90
N GLN A 389 19.91 10.61 -13.72
CA GLN A 389 20.42 11.44 -14.80
C GLN A 389 21.61 10.84 -15.56
N GLN A 390 22.26 9.78 -15.07
CA GLN A 390 23.42 9.18 -15.75
C GLN A 390 23.08 8.44 -17.06
N GLU A 391 21.80 8.42 -17.48
CA GLU A 391 21.28 7.93 -18.78
C GLU A 391 21.74 6.52 -19.20
N CYS A 392 22.19 5.70 -18.26
CA CYS A 392 22.57 4.31 -18.48
C CYS A 392 21.39 3.38 -18.19
N TYR A 393 20.51 3.15 -19.17
CA TYR A 393 19.32 2.31 -18.97
C TYR A 393 19.48 0.87 -19.47
N ARG A 394 18.80 -0.08 -18.82
CA ARG A 394 18.62 -1.45 -19.35
C ARG A 394 17.58 -1.44 -20.46
N ASP A 395 17.89 -2.11 -21.57
CA ASP A 395 16.94 -2.35 -22.67
C ASP A 395 16.27 -3.73 -22.60
N ASP A 396 16.65 -4.57 -21.63
CA ASP A 396 16.15 -5.94 -21.56
C ASP A 396 14.64 -5.99 -21.37
N HIS A 397 14.03 -7.03 -21.95
CA HIS A 397 12.64 -7.40 -21.70
C HIS A 397 12.61 -8.21 -20.40
N PRO A 398 12.11 -7.67 -19.28
CA PRO A 398 11.86 -8.52 -18.13
C PRO A 398 10.81 -9.56 -18.56
N LYS A 399 11.17 -10.85 -18.49
CA LYS A 399 10.16 -11.90 -18.54
C LYS A 399 9.27 -11.69 -17.33
N LEU A 400 8.03 -11.25 -17.56
CA LEU A 400 6.98 -11.08 -16.54
C LEU A 400 6.64 -12.43 -15.90
N SER A 401 7.48 -12.87 -14.96
CA SER A 401 7.25 -14.09 -14.17
C SER A 401 6.47 -13.80 -12.88
N TYR A 402 6.24 -12.53 -12.57
CA TYR A 402 5.75 -12.08 -11.26
C TYR A 402 4.39 -11.37 -11.41
N ARG A 403 3.31 -12.16 -11.43
CA ARG A 403 1.94 -11.64 -11.37
C ARG A 403 1.30 -11.97 -10.04
N LEU A 404 0.83 -10.96 -9.33
CA LEU A 404 0.04 -11.11 -8.13
C LEU A 404 -1.42 -11.34 -8.54
N VAL A 405 -1.97 -12.50 -8.17
CA VAL A 405 -3.34 -12.89 -8.57
C VAL A 405 -4.38 -12.15 -7.72
N PHE A 406 -4.12 -12.04 -6.42
CA PHE A 406 -5.02 -11.42 -5.44
C PHE A 406 -4.28 -10.34 -4.64
N PRO A 407 -4.17 -9.11 -5.15
CA PRO A 407 -3.56 -8.02 -4.40
C PRO A 407 -4.47 -7.55 -3.26
N VAL A 408 -3.87 -7.15 -2.13
CA VAL A 408 -4.62 -6.59 -0.99
C VAL A 408 -5.28 -5.25 -1.36
N THR A 409 -4.68 -4.47 -2.25
CA THR A 409 -5.18 -3.15 -2.65
C THR A 409 -5.20 -2.97 -4.17
N SER A 410 -5.99 -2.01 -4.65
CA SER A 410 -6.05 -1.66 -6.07
C SER A 410 -4.76 -1.02 -6.61
N MET A 411 -3.82 -0.62 -5.73
CA MET A 411 -2.55 -0.02 -6.16
C MET A 411 -1.74 -0.98 -7.02
N TYR A 412 -1.74 -2.29 -6.72
CA TYR A 412 -1.07 -3.26 -7.59
C TYR A 412 -1.58 -3.19 -9.03
N GLY A 413 -2.89 -3.00 -9.22
CA GLY A 413 -3.47 -2.82 -10.55
C GLY A 413 -2.92 -1.59 -11.28
N SER A 414 -2.73 -0.48 -10.57
CA SER A 414 -2.08 0.73 -11.11
C SER A 414 -0.60 0.50 -11.44
N ILE A 415 0.14 -0.16 -10.54
CA ILE A 415 1.56 -0.50 -10.74
C ILE A 415 1.73 -1.38 -11.98
N PHE A 416 0.97 -2.47 -12.04
CA PHE A 416 1.04 -3.44 -13.13
C PHE A 416 0.63 -2.81 -14.46
N THR A 417 -0.44 -2.00 -14.48
CA THR A 417 -0.89 -1.30 -15.69
C THR A 417 0.17 -0.30 -16.18
N THR A 418 0.79 0.45 -15.27
CA THR A 418 1.87 1.39 -15.60
C THR A 418 3.04 0.67 -16.24
N LEU A 419 3.47 -0.47 -15.69
CA LEU A 419 4.54 -1.27 -16.28
C LEU A 419 4.20 -1.71 -17.71
N ARG A 420 2.98 -2.24 -17.92
CA ARG A 420 2.53 -2.69 -19.24
C ARG A 420 2.45 -1.55 -20.25
N ILE A 421 2.05 -0.36 -19.81
CA ILE A 421 2.04 0.83 -20.67
C ILE A 421 3.48 1.21 -21.05
N LEU A 422 4.41 1.24 -20.10
CA LEU A 422 5.83 1.52 -20.37
C LEU A 422 6.48 0.51 -21.32
N GLU A 423 6.11 -0.77 -21.23
CA GLU A 423 6.58 -1.80 -22.16
C GLU A 423 6.17 -1.49 -23.61
N VAL A 424 4.95 -0.98 -23.81
CA VAL A 424 4.37 -0.67 -25.13
C VAL A 424 4.84 0.70 -25.66
N MET A 425 5.01 1.68 -24.77
CA MET A 425 5.47 3.05 -25.10
C MET A 425 6.92 3.13 -25.61
N ARG A 426 7.64 2.00 -25.66
CA ARG A 426 8.95 1.93 -26.35
C ARG A 426 8.83 2.24 -27.85
N GLU A 427 7.64 2.04 -28.44
CA GLU A 427 7.33 2.43 -29.81
C GLU A 427 6.77 3.85 -29.86
N GLU A 428 7.36 4.72 -30.69
CA GLU A 428 6.96 6.14 -30.79
C GLU A 428 5.49 6.34 -31.20
N SER A 429 4.96 5.50 -32.08
CA SER A 429 3.54 5.55 -32.49
C SER A 429 2.59 5.26 -31.33
N ALA A 430 2.98 4.35 -30.43
CA ALA A 430 2.16 3.99 -29.28
C ALA A 430 2.04 5.14 -28.26
N VAL A 431 3.05 6.02 -28.18
CA VAL A 431 3.00 7.23 -27.34
C VAL A 431 1.92 8.19 -27.84
N SER A 432 1.90 8.48 -29.14
CA SER A 432 0.89 9.36 -29.75
C SER A 432 -0.52 8.79 -29.62
N ASP A 433 -0.69 7.48 -29.84
CA ASP A 433 -1.98 6.79 -29.69
C ASP A 433 -2.47 6.80 -28.24
N TRP A 434 -1.57 6.60 -27.27
CA TRP A 434 -1.90 6.68 -25.85
C TRP A 434 -2.30 8.10 -25.45
N LEU A 435 -1.56 9.13 -25.88
CA LEU A 435 -1.89 10.53 -25.61
C LEU A 435 -3.25 10.92 -26.19
N ALA A 436 -3.55 10.50 -27.42
CA ALA A 436 -4.86 10.73 -28.04
C ALA A 436 -5.99 9.99 -27.30
N SER A 437 -5.71 8.77 -26.82
CA SER A 437 -6.66 8.00 -26.01
C SER A 437 -6.96 8.70 -24.68
N VAL A 438 -5.93 9.21 -23.99
CA VAL A 438 -6.10 9.98 -22.76
C VAL A 438 -6.95 11.23 -23.03
N GLU A 439 -6.63 12.01 -24.06
CA GLU A 439 -7.41 13.20 -24.46
C GLU A 439 -8.89 12.86 -24.69
N SER A 440 -9.17 11.77 -25.41
CA SER A 440 -10.55 11.36 -25.73
C SER A 440 -11.37 10.93 -24.51
N LEU A 441 -10.72 10.41 -23.47
CA LEU A 441 -11.38 9.89 -22.28
C LEU A 441 -11.60 10.96 -21.20
N LEU A 442 -10.87 12.07 -21.24
CA LEU A 442 -10.97 13.15 -20.24
C LEU A 442 -12.40 13.65 -19.96
N PRO A 443 -13.26 13.88 -20.97
CA PRO A 443 -14.62 14.35 -20.73
C PRO A 443 -15.51 13.35 -19.98
N ILE A 444 -15.14 12.07 -19.97
CA ILE A 444 -15.94 10.96 -19.45
C ILE A 444 -15.45 10.53 -18.07
N THR A 445 -14.16 10.75 -17.76
CA THR A 445 -13.55 10.32 -16.50
C THR A 445 -13.94 11.19 -15.32
N THR A 446 -14.37 10.56 -14.21
CA THR A 446 -14.70 11.25 -12.96
C THR A 446 -13.49 11.56 -12.09
N ALA A 447 -12.46 10.73 -12.16
CA ALA A 447 -11.22 10.88 -11.40
C ALA A 447 -10.07 10.36 -12.25
N ILE A 448 -8.98 11.11 -12.29
CA ILE A 448 -7.79 10.73 -13.04
C ILE A 448 -6.86 9.93 -12.13
N PRO A 449 -6.46 8.70 -12.50
CA PRO A 449 -5.52 7.93 -11.72
C PRO A 449 -4.14 8.62 -11.66
N VAL A 450 -3.53 8.67 -10.47
CA VAL A 450 -2.22 9.33 -10.25
C VAL A 450 -1.12 8.78 -11.16
N HIS A 451 -1.15 7.50 -11.49
CA HIS A 451 -0.15 6.89 -12.38
C HIS A 451 -0.15 7.47 -13.80
N VAL A 452 -1.25 8.07 -14.28
CA VAL A 452 -1.31 8.77 -15.57
C VAL A 452 -0.41 10.00 -15.56
N PHE A 453 -0.39 10.75 -14.45
CA PHE A 453 0.50 11.91 -14.28
C PHE A 453 1.97 11.48 -14.18
N LEU A 454 2.26 10.36 -13.52
CA LEU A 454 3.61 9.80 -13.49
C LEU A 454 4.09 9.41 -14.89
N LEU A 455 3.25 8.74 -15.68
CA LEU A 455 3.54 8.39 -17.08
C LEU A 455 3.79 9.63 -17.94
N LEU A 456 3.00 10.69 -17.77
CA LEU A 456 3.25 11.96 -18.47
C LEU A 456 4.54 12.64 -18.04
N ALA A 457 4.86 12.64 -16.75
CA ALA A 457 6.13 13.18 -16.28
C ALA A 457 7.32 12.39 -16.83
N HIS A 458 7.18 11.07 -16.93
CA HIS A 458 8.17 10.21 -17.60
C HIS A 458 8.36 10.60 -19.06
N LEU A 459 7.27 10.74 -19.84
CA LEU A 459 7.33 11.17 -21.24
C LEU A 459 7.92 12.58 -21.40
N LEU A 460 7.57 13.53 -20.51
CA LEU A 460 8.13 14.89 -20.52
C LEU A 460 9.65 14.89 -20.32
N VAL A 461 10.15 14.01 -19.46
CA VAL A 461 11.59 13.90 -19.19
C VAL A 461 12.29 13.20 -20.36
N GLU A 462 11.75 12.09 -20.86
CA GLU A 462 12.35 11.27 -21.91
C GLU A 462 12.33 11.91 -23.30
N ASP A 463 11.24 12.58 -23.68
CA ASP A 463 11.03 13.05 -25.06
C ASP A 463 12.11 14.05 -25.51
N LYS A 464 12.70 13.82 -26.69
CA LYS A 464 13.76 14.67 -27.24
C LYS A 464 13.24 15.85 -28.07
N GLY A 465 11.93 16.01 -28.20
CA GLY A 465 11.29 17.15 -28.85
C GLY A 465 10.20 16.82 -29.87
N GLN A 466 10.14 15.58 -30.35
CA GLN A 466 9.22 15.19 -31.44
C GLN A 466 7.76 15.19 -30.98
N ASN A 467 7.48 14.62 -29.81
CA ASN A 467 6.11 14.52 -29.26
C ASN A 467 5.83 15.60 -28.20
N LEU A 468 6.81 16.44 -27.85
CA LEU A 468 6.70 17.42 -26.78
C LEU A 468 5.45 18.30 -26.89
N HIS A 469 5.09 18.76 -28.10
CA HIS A 469 3.92 19.63 -28.26
C HIS A 469 2.62 18.92 -27.87
N GLN A 470 2.45 17.66 -28.27
CA GLN A 470 1.28 16.85 -27.91
C GLN A 470 1.29 16.53 -26.41
N ILE A 471 2.45 16.19 -25.84
CA ILE A 471 2.59 15.92 -24.40
C ILE A 471 2.21 17.17 -23.57
N LEU A 472 2.69 18.36 -23.96
CA LEU A 472 2.38 19.62 -23.28
C LEU A 472 0.89 19.97 -23.37
N LYS A 473 0.27 19.76 -24.53
CA LYS A 473 -1.18 19.95 -24.73
C LYS A 473 -1.98 19.07 -23.76
N VAL A 474 -1.71 17.76 -23.74
CA VAL A 474 -2.38 16.80 -22.85
C VAL A 474 -2.10 17.14 -21.38
N THR A 475 -0.89 17.60 -21.05
CA THR A 475 -0.53 18.07 -19.69
C THR A 475 -1.41 19.25 -19.26
N SER A 476 -1.66 20.23 -20.13
CA SER A 476 -2.53 21.36 -19.85
C SER A 476 -3.99 20.95 -19.65
N GLU A 477 -4.49 19.99 -20.43
CA GLU A 477 -5.87 19.49 -20.33
C GLU A 477 -6.08 18.68 -19.04
N LEU A 478 -5.12 17.84 -18.67
CA LEU A 478 -5.16 17.10 -17.40
C LEU A 478 -5.03 18.01 -16.19
N ALA A 479 -4.20 19.05 -16.26
CA ALA A 479 -4.10 20.06 -15.22
C ALA A 479 -5.40 20.86 -15.04
N GLN A 480 -6.18 21.03 -16.10
CA GLN A 480 -7.52 21.62 -16.03
C GLN A 480 -8.53 20.67 -15.40
N ALA A 481 -8.47 19.38 -15.74
CA ALA A 481 -9.36 18.36 -15.19
C ALA A 481 -9.08 18.02 -13.72
N ASP A 482 -7.80 17.96 -13.32
CA ASP A 482 -7.37 17.75 -11.94
C ASP A 482 -6.24 18.72 -11.55
N SER A 483 -6.65 19.88 -11.03
CA SER A 483 -5.73 20.92 -10.59
C SER A 483 -4.89 20.54 -9.36
N SER A 484 -5.21 19.44 -8.65
CA SER A 484 -4.45 19.00 -7.47
C SER A 484 -3.05 18.52 -7.81
N GLN A 485 -2.82 18.08 -9.06
CA GLN A 485 -1.55 17.53 -9.52
C GLN A 485 -0.61 18.58 -10.13
N VAL A 486 -1.09 19.80 -10.37
CA VAL A 486 -0.29 20.91 -10.92
C VAL A 486 0.99 21.19 -10.12
N PRO A 487 0.99 21.22 -8.77
CA PRO A 487 2.22 21.42 -7.99
C PRO A 487 3.31 20.38 -8.26
N ASN A 488 2.93 19.17 -8.69
CA ASN A 488 3.86 18.10 -9.01
C ASN A 488 4.42 18.22 -10.44
N LEU A 489 3.65 18.82 -11.37
CA LEU A 489 4.04 19.00 -12.77
C LEU A 489 4.97 20.21 -12.99
N ILE A 490 4.80 21.29 -12.22
CA ILE A 490 5.62 22.51 -12.37
C ILE A 490 7.12 22.21 -12.23
N PRO A 491 7.59 21.49 -11.17
CA PRO A 491 9.00 21.13 -11.04
C PRO A 491 9.52 20.30 -12.22
N VAL A 492 8.70 19.41 -12.80
CA VAL A 492 9.08 18.59 -13.96
C VAL A 492 9.31 19.45 -15.21
N LEU A 493 8.43 20.42 -15.47
CA LEU A 493 8.63 21.37 -16.58
C LEU A 493 9.89 22.21 -16.37
N MET A 494 10.16 22.64 -15.13
CA MET A 494 11.38 23.40 -14.80
C MET A 494 12.64 22.57 -14.95
N PHE A 495 12.58 21.32 -14.55
CA PHE A 495 13.65 20.37 -14.78
C PHE A 495 13.93 20.17 -16.27
N LYS A 496 12.88 20.07 -17.11
CA LYS A 496 13.03 19.95 -18.56
C LYS A 496 13.63 21.21 -19.19
N LEU A 497 13.21 22.40 -18.77
CA LEU A 497 13.81 23.68 -19.21
C LEU A 497 15.28 23.83 -18.81
N GLY A 498 15.71 23.19 -17.72
CA GLY A 498 17.11 23.19 -17.28
C GLY A 498 18.05 22.36 -18.17
N ARG A 499 17.51 21.61 -19.14
CA ARG A 499 18.27 20.75 -20.06
C ARG A 499 18.42 21.40 -21.45
N PRO A 500 19.44 21.01 -22.24
CA PRO A 500 19.62 21.54 -23.58
C PRO A 500 18.44 21.14 -24.48
N LEU A 501 17.73 22.15 -24.99
CA LEU A 501 16.55 22.02 -25.85
C LEU A 501 16.60 23.06 -26.95
N GLU A 502 15.94 22.77 -28.07
CA GLU A 502 15.75 23.78 -29.12
C GLU A 502 14.94 24.97 -28.58
N PRO A 503 15.26 26.22 -28.98
CA PRO A 503 14.58 27.41 -28.48
C PRO A 503 13.06 27.39 -28.65
N ILE A 504 12.57 26.77 -29.71
CA ILE A 504 11.12 26.60 -29.98
C ILE A 504 10.47 25.72 -28.92
N LEU A 505 11.13 24.62 -28.53
CA LEU A 505 10.64 23.70 -27.50
C LEU A 505 10.66 24.35 -26.12
N CYS A 506 11.72 25.12 -25.81
CA CYS A 506 11.77 25.96 -24.60
C CYS A 506 10.60 26.94 -24.54
N ASN A 507 10.29 27.59 -25.66
CA ASN A 507 9.16 28.50 -25.77
C ASN A 507 7.83 27.78 -25.51
N ASN A 508 7.61 26.62 -26.12
CA ASN A 508 6.40 25.82 -25.89
C ASN A 508 6.21 25.46 -24.41
N ILE A 509 7.28 25.02 -23.71
CA ILE A 509 7.21 24.72 -22.28
C ILE A 509 6.88 25.98 -21.47
N LEU A 510 7.54 27.11 -21.77
CA LEU A 510 7.30 28.38 -21.07
C LEU A 510 5.84 28.85 -21.20
N TYR A 511 5.26 28.79 -22.41
CA TYR A 511 3.86 29.16 -22.65
C TYR A 511 2.85 28.12 -22.14
N THR A 512 3.31 26.92 -21.75
CA THR A 512 2.48 25.95 -21.04
C THR A 512 2.25 26.38 -19.58
N LEU A 513 3.22 27.03 -18.92
CA LEU A 513 3.11 27.39 -17.49
C LEU A 513 1.85 28.21 -17.13
N PRO A 514 1.48 29.28 -17.87
CA PRO A 514 0.26 30.04 -17.57
C PRO A 514 -1.02 29.20 -17.68
N THR A 515 -1.03 28.19 -18.55
CA THR A 515 -2.20 27.32 -18.75
C THR A 515 -2.47 26.41 -17.55
N LEU A 516 -1.45 26.13 -16.73
CA LEU A 516 -1.57 25.37 -15.50
C LEU A 516 -2.19 26.20 -14.35
N GLY A 517 -2.27 27.52 -14.51
CA GLY A 517 -2.78 28.48 -13.52
C GLY A 517 -4.30 28.49 -13.35
N VAL A 518 -4.98 27.35 -13.52
CA VAL A 518 -6.45 27.28 -13.47
C VAL A 518 -6.97 27.42 -12.04
N HIS A 519 -6.25 26.87 -11.06
CA HIS A 519 -6.64 26.91 -9.66
C HIS A 519 -5.86 27.95 -8.86
N LYS A 520 -6.58 28.63 -7.95
CA LYS A 520 -6.12 29.77 -7.13
C LYS A 520 -4.86 29.46 -6.31
N VAL A 521 -4.69 28.21 -5.88
CA VAL A 521 -3.58 27.75 -5.01
C VAL A 521 -2.29 27.58 -5.80
N CYS A 522 -2.36 27.20 -7.08
CA CYS A 522 -1.19 26.94 -7.92
C CYS A 522 -0.56 28.23 -8.46
N VAL A 523 -1.32 29.33 -8.51
CA VAL A 523 -0.88 30.62 -9.05
C VAL A 523 0.39 31.13 -8.37
N GLY A 524 0.49 30.99 -7.04
CA GLY A 524 1.66 31.48 -6.30
C GLY A 524 2.98 30.80 -6.73
N GLN A 525 2.95 29.49 -6.99
CA GLN A 525 4.13 28.75 -7.46
C GLN A 525 4.48 29.14 -8.90
N ILE A 526 3.49 29.20 -9.79
CA ILE A 526 3.69 29.59 -11.21
C ILE A 526 4.22 31.03 -11.30
N LEU A 527 3.66 31.94 -10.51
CA LEU A 527 4.09 33.33 -10.45
C LEU A 527 5.56 33.45 -10.02
N ARG A 528 5.98 32.74 -8.97
CA ARG A 528 7.39 32.73 -8.52
C ARG A 528 8.33 32.25 -9.62
N VAL A 529 7.96 31.20 -10.34
CA VAL A 529 8.72 30.67 -11.47
C VAL A 529 8.85 31.72 -12.59
N ILE A 530 7.75 32.35 -12.99
CA ILE A 530 7.76 33.39 -14.04
C ILE A 530 8.59 34.62 -13.60
N GLN A 531 8.47 35.03 -12.33
CA GLN A 531 9.25 36.14 -11.77
C GLN A 531 10.75 35.83 -11.71
N LEU A 532 11.13 34.57 -11.40
CA LEU A 532 12.53 34.13 -11.42
C LEU A 532 13.14 34.29 -12.81
N LEU A 533 12.40 33.94 -13.87
CA LEU A 533 12.83 34.17 -15.25
C LEU A 533 13.05 35.67 -15.54
N GLY A 534 12.20 36.53 -14.97
CA GLY A 534 12.27 37.99 -15.12
C GLY A 534 13.51 38.64 -14.51
N THR A 535 14.23 37.94 -13.63
CA THR A 535 15.53 38.40 -13.11
C THR A 535 16.57 38.50 -14.22
N THR A 536 16.46 37.66 -15.25
CA THR A 536 17.35 37.65 -16.41
C THR A 536 16.92 38.72 -17.41
N PRO A 537 17.78 39.70 -17.76
CA PRO A 537 17.39 40.88 -18.52
C PRO A 537 16.91 40.58 -19.95
N GLN A 538 17.39 39.48 -20.55
CA GLN A 538 17.02 39.01 -21.89
C GLN A 538 15.62 38.37 -21.92
N LEU A 539 15.20 37.73 -20.82
CA LEU A 539 13.91 37.04 -20.75
C LEU A 539 12.76 37.95 -20.32
N ARG A 540 13.01 39.19 -19.92
CA ARG A 540 11.97 40.11 -19.41
C ARG A 540 10.80 40.34 -20.37
N ALA A 541 11.04 40.39 -21.68
CA ALA A 541 9.98 40.52 -22.67
C ALA A 541 9.06 39.29 -22.64
N VAL A 542 9.65 38.09 -22.60
CA VAL A 542 8.93 36.82 -22.46
C VAL A 542 8.20 36.75 -21.12
N THR A 543 8.87 37.08 -20.00
CA THR A 543 8.26 37.14 -18.67
C THR A 543 7.01 38.01 -18.66
N LEU A 544 7.05 39.19 -19.27
CA LEU A 544 5.91 40.09 -19.32
C LEU A 544 4.72 39.47 -20.06
N ARG A 545 4.98 38.80 -21.20
CA ARG A 545 3.96 38.05 -21.95
C ARG A 545 3.40 36.86 -21.18
N LEU A 546 4.25 36.13 -20.45
CA LEU A 546 3.82 35.02 -19.58
C LEU A 546 2.96 35.51 -18.41
N LEU A 547 3.33 36.62 -17.76
CA LEU A 547 2.53 37.26 -16.71
C LEU A 547 1.17 37.71 -17.23
N THR A 548 1.13 38.25 -18.45
CA THR A 548 -0.12 38.64 -19.11
C THR A 548 -1.01 37.42 -19.38
N SER A 549 -0.43 36.35 -19.92
CA SER A 549 -1.14 35.09 -20.17
C SER A 549 -1.66 34.45 -18.88
N LEU A 550 -0.92 34.56 -17.78
CA LEU A 550 -1.36 34.06 -16.47
C LEU A 550 -2.47 34.93 -15.88
N TRP A 551 -2.38 36.25 -16.04
CA TRP A 551 -3.41 37.19 -15.62
C TRP A 551 -4.75 36.95 -16.35
N GLU A 552 -4.71 36.64 -17.65
CA GLU A 552 -5.92 36.30 -18.42
C GLU A 552 -6.71 35.14 -17.79
N LYS A 553 -5.99 34.18 -17.19
CA LYS A 553 -6.59 33.07 -16.44
C LYS A 553 -6.97 33.46 -15.02
N GLN A 554 -6.14 34.26 -14.35
CA GLN A 554 -6.25 34.59 -12.92
C GLN A 554 -5.98 36.07 -12.65
N ASP A 555 -7.05 36.85 -12.52
CA ASP A 555 -6.99 38.31 -12.33
C ASP A 555 -6.13 38.78 -11.15
N ARG A 556 -6.00 37.96 -10.10
CA ARG A 556 -5.16 38.22 -8.92
C ARG A 556 -3.70 38.54 -9.23
N VAL A 557 -3.23 38.19 -10.42
CA VAL A 557 -1.85 38.46 -10.89
C VAL A 557 -1.68 39.89 -11.39
N TYR A 558 -2.78 40.62 -11.61
CA TYR A 558 -2.76 41.99 -12.14
C TYR A 558 -1.81 42.95 -11.39
N PRO A 559 -1.78 43.00 -10.04
CA PRO A 559 -0.87 43.92 -9.35
C PRO A 559 0.60 43.65 -9.65
N GLU A 560 0.99 42.38 -9.78
CA GLU A 560 2.35 41.97 -10.11
C GLU A 560 2.68 42.26 -11.57
N LEU A 561 1.72 42.07 -12.48
CA LEU A 561 1.84 42.45 -13.89
C LEU A 561 2.04 43.97 -14.04
N GLN A 562 1.21 44.77 -13.36
CA GLN A 562 1.28 46.23 -13.36
C GLN A 562 2.63 46.72 -12.81
N ARG A 563 3.08 46.13 -11.68
CA ARG A 563 4.39 46.41 -11.09
C ARG A 563 5.53 46.10 -12.07
N PHE A 564 5.49 44.93 -12.72
CA PHE A 564 6.54 44.53 -13.67
C PHE A 564 6.57 45.44 -14.91
N MET A 565 5.40 45.87 -15.41
CA MET A 565 5.30 46.86 -16.49
C MET A 565 5.86 48.22 -16.08
N ALA A 566 5.53 48.74 -14.90
CA ALA A 566 6.05 50.02 -14.43
C ALA A 566 7.58 50.00 -14.20
N MET A 567 8.14 48.87 -13.76
CA MET A 567 9.60 48.70 -13.63
C MET A 567 10.33 48.68 -14.99
N SER A 568 9.61 48.46 -16.09
CA SER A 568 10.19 48.46 -17.44
C SER A 568 10.49 49.86 -17.98
N ASP A 569 9.94 50.90 -17.33
CA ASP A 569 10.10 52.31 -17.72
C ASP A 569 11.43 52.94 -17.29
N VAL A 570 12.24 52.22 -16.51
CA VAL A 570 13.56 52.69 -16.07
C VAL A 570 14.62 52.25 -17.10
N PRO A 571 15.20 53.16 -17.91
CA PRO A 571 16.21 52.79 -18.88
C PRO A 571 17.49 52.32 -18.16
N SER A 572 17.76 51.01 -18.25
CA SER A 572 19.03 50.45 -17.80
C SER A 572 20.12 50.79 -18.82
N LEU A 573 21.11 51.58 -18.41
CA LEU A 573 22.23 52.08 -19.22
C LEU A 573 23.12 50.99 -19.87
N SER A 574 22.90 49.71 -19.56
CA SER A 574 23.75 48.58 -19.95
C SER A 574 23.11 47.55 -20.91
N VAL A 575 21.91 47.80 -21.44
CA VAL A 575 21.16 46.80 -22.23
C VAL A 575 21.14 47.15 -23.73
N SER A 576 21.38 46.14 -24.59
CA SER A 576 21.31 46.23 -26.05
C SER A 576 19.98 46.84 -26.55
N LYS A 577 20.04 47.62 -27.64
CA LYS A 577 18.87 48.26 -28.28
C LYS A 577 17.80 47.25 -28.71
N GLU A 578 18.20 46.06 -29.16
CA GLU A 578 17.27 44.99 -29.58
C GLU A 578 16.45 44.46 -28.39
N ILE A 579 17.09 44.27 -27.24
CA ILE A 579 16.42 43.79 -26.02
C ILE A 579 15.45 44.85 -25.49
N GLN A 580 15.80 46.14 -25.60
CA GLN A 580 14.89 47.24 -25.24
C GLN A 580 13.68 47.28 -26.18
N TRP A 581 13.89 47.00 -27.46
CA TRP A 581 12.83 46.94 -28.46
C TRP A 581 11.84 45.79 -28.22
N GLU A 582 12.34 44.57 -27.98
CA GLU A 582 11.49 43.41 -27.63
C GLU A 582 10.65 43.66 -26.37
N LYS A 583 11.24 44.31 -25.36
CA LYS A 583 10.53 44.70 -24.13
C LYS A 583 9.40 45.67 -24.41
N LEU A 584 9.64 46.68 -25.25
CA LEU A 584 8.65 47.70 -25.58
C LEU A 584 7.50 47.11 -26.41
N ILE A 585 7.79 46.20 -27.35
CA ILE A 585 6.74 45.42 -28.05
C ILE A 585 5.92 44.58 -27.07
N ALA A 586 6.58 43.86 -26.16
CA ALA A 586 5.89 43.04 -25.16
C ALA A 586 4.97 43.88 -24.27
N LYS A 587 5.45 45.06 -23.81
CA LYS A 587 4.65 46.02 -23.03
C LYS A 587 3.42 46.49 -23.80
N ALA A 588 3.61 46.92 -25.04
CA ALA A 588 2.52 47.36 -25.90
C ALA A 588 1.47 46.25 -26.16
N ALA A 589 1.93 45.03 -26.40
CA ALA A 589 1.04 43.87 -26.57
C ALA A 589 0.27 43.55 -25.28
N SER A 590 0.92 43.64 -24.11
CA SER A 590 0.28 43.40 -22.82
C SER A 590 -0.76 44.47 -22.48
N ILE A 591 -0.47 45.75 -22.74
CA ILE A 591 -1.44 46.85 -22.60
C ILE A 591 -2.69 46.58 -23.45
N ARG A 592 -2.49 46.20 -24.72
CA ARG A 592 -3.58 45.85 -25.64
C ARG A 592 -4.46 44.74 -25.06
N ASP A 593 -3.83 43.66 -24.59
CA ASP A 593 -4.56 42.47 -24.11
C ASP A 593 -5.31 42.79 -22.82
N ILE A 594 -4.74 43.61 -21.92
CA ILE A 594 -5.43 44.09 -20.72
C ILE A 594 -6.69 44.88 -21.07
N CYS A 595 -6.56 45.84 -22.00
CA CYS A 595 -7.67 46.68 -22.45
C CYS A 595 -8.77 45.87 -23.14
N LYS A 596 -8.41 44.82 -23.90
CA LYS A 596 -9.37 43.95 -24.58
C LYS A 596 -10.10 43.01 -23.63
N GLN A 597 -9.38 42.38 -22.71
CA GLN A 597 -9.93 41.30 -21.91
C GLN A 597 -10.76 41.81 -20.73
N ARG A 598 -10.37 42.94 -20.11
CA ARG A 598 -11.07 43.52 -18.95
C ARG A 598 -11.11 45.05 -19.00
N PRO A 599 -11.78 45.66 -20.00
CA PRO A 599 -11.81 47.10 -20.20
C PRO A 599 -12.30 47.89 -18.97
N TYR A 600 -13.41 47.47 -18.34
CA TYR A 600 -14.00 48.20 -17.23
C TYR A 600 -13.24 48.09 -15.90
N GLN A 601 -12.43 47.05 -15.71
CA GLN A 601 -11.72 46.81 -14.44
C GLN A 601 -10.35 47.48 -14.43
N HIS A 602 -9.59 47.31 -15.52
CA HIS A 602 -8.16 47.66 -15.58
C HIS A 602 -7.84 48.63 -16.72
N GLY A 603 -8.81 48.95 -17.60
CA GLY A 603 -8.58 49.79 -18.77
C GLY A 603 -8.20 51.23 -18.45
N ALA A 604 -8.79 51.81 -17.40
CA ALA A 604 -8.48 53.17 -16.97
C ALA A 604 -7.01 53.32 -16.54
N ASP A 605 -6.48 52.32 -15.82
CA ASP A 605 -5.07 52.28 -15.38
C ASP A 605 -4.10 52.25 -16.56
N MET A 606 -4.53 51.72 -17.71
CA MET A 606 -3.69 51.58 -18.90
C MET A 606 -3.58 52.86 -19.71
N LEU A 607 -4.47 53.86 -19.55
CA LEU A 607 -4.46 55.10 -20.34
C LEU A 607 -3.14 55.87 -20.23
N ALA A 608 -2.55 55.93 -19.04
CA ALA A 608 -1.25 56.56 -18.82
C ALA A 608 -0.14 55.83 -19.60
N ALA A 609 -0.13 54.49 -19.53
CA ALA A 609 0.84 53.67 -20.24
C ALA A 609 0.66 53.73 -21.77
N ILE A 610 -0.59 53.82 -22.25
CA ILE A 610 -0.94 54.03 -23.67
C ILE A 610 -0.33 55.34 -24.16
N SER A 611 -0.59 56.44 -23.46
CA SER A 611 -0.07 57.76 -23.82
C SER A 611 1.46 57.79 -23.83
N GLN A 612 2.09 57.17 -22.82
CA GLN A 612 3.54 57.08 -22.73
C GLN A 612 4.16 56.38 -23.94
N VAL A 613 3.66 55.19 -24.32
CA VAL A 613 4.20 54.43 -25.46
C VAL A 613 4.03 55.20 -26.77
N LEU A 614 2.91 55.91 -26.98
CA LEU A 614 2.69 56.72 -28.17
C LEU A 614 3.65 57.91 -28.27
N ASN A 615 3.97 58.54 -27.14
CA ASN A 615 4.92 59.65 -27.10
C ASN A 615 6.37 59.18 -27.32
N GLU A 616 6.70 57.95 -26.90
CA GLU A 616 8.03 57.35 -27.09
C GLU A 616 8.24 56.80 -28.52
N CYS A 617 7.18 56.38 -29.21
CA CYS A 617 7.23 55.78 -30.54
C CYS A 617 7.03 56.82 -31.66
N THR A 618 8.07 57.61 -31.95
CA THR A 618 8.01 58.71 -32.93
C THR A 618 8.57 58.37 -34.31
N LYS A 619 9.21 57.21 -34.46
CA LYS A 619 9.91 56.79 -35.67
C LYS A 619 9.18 55.66 -36.41
N PRO A 620 9.37 55.50 -37.74
CA PRO A 620 8.66 54.49 -38.53
C PRO A 620 9.02 53.03 -38.14
N ASP A 621 10.23 52.79 -37.65
CA ASP A 621 10.68 51.52 -37.08
C ASP A 621 9.97 51.18 -35.75
N GLN A 622 9.29 52.17 -35.13
CA GLN A 622 8.55 52.03 -33.88
C GLN A 622 7.03 51.87 -34.07
N ALA A 623 6.57 51.58 -35.30
CA ALA A 623 5.15 51.53 -35.63
C ALA A 623 4.39 50.37 -34.94
N THR A 624 5.01 49.21 -34.75
CA THR A 624 4.34 48.02 -34.20
C THR A 624 3.82 48.23 -32.76
N PRO A 625 4.62 48.70 -31.80
CA PRO A 625 4.14 49.05 -30.46
C PRO A 625 3.04 50.11 -30.45
N ALA A 626 3.18 51.17 -31.26
CA ALA A 626 2.16 52.21 -31.37
C ALA A 626 0.83 51.63 -31.87
N ALA A 627 0.87 50.78 -32.89
CA ALA A 627 -0.31 50.09 -33.41
C ALA A 627 -0.97 49.18 -32.37
N LEU A 628 -0.19 48.41 -31.60
CA LEU A 628 -0.72 47.55 -30.54
C LEU A 628 -1.45 48.34 -29.46
N VAL A 629 -0.85 49.45 -29.02
CA VAL A 629 -1.42 50.33 -28.00
C VAL A 629 -2.68 51.04 -28.51
N LEU A 630 -2.71 51.48 -29.78
CA LEU A 630 -3.91 52.04 -30.40
C LEU A 630 -5.04 51.00 -30.53
N GLN A 631 -4.72 49.72 -30.78
CA GLN A 631 -5.73 48.65 -30.72
C GLN A 631 -6.30 48.49 -29.31
N GLY A 632 -5.48 48.69 -28.28
CA GLY A 632 -5.94 48.72 -26.89
C GLY A 632 -6.90 49.89 -26.64
N LEU A 633 -6.51 51.11 -27.04
CA LEU A 633 -7.36 52.31 -26.92
C LEU A 633 -8.69 52.15 -27.68
N HIS A 634 -8.64 51.60 -28.89
CA HIS A 634 -9.83 51.30 -29.67
C HIS A 634 -10.77 50.34 -28.94
N ALA A 635 -10.24 49.29 -28.29
CA ALA A 635 -11.04 48.37 -27.50
C ALA A 635 -11.67 49.03 -26.26
N LEU A 636 -10.99 49.98 -25.62
CA LEU A 636 -11.57 50.78 -24.53
C LEU A 636 -12.73 51.63 -25.04
N CYS A 637 -12.52 52.37 -26.14
CA CYS A 637 -13.56 53.20 -26.74
C CYS A 637 -14.74 52.40 -27.30
N GLN A 638 -14.56 51.12 -27.64
CA GLN A 638 -15.65 50.23 -28.03
C GLN A 638 -16.43 49.68 -26.83
N ALA A 639 -15.79 49.59 -25.67
CA ALA A 639 -16.41 49.11 -24.44
C ALA A 639 -17.18 50.23 -23.70
N GLU A 640 -16.74 51.48 -23.82
CA GLU A 640 -17.53 52.68 -23.46
C GLU A 640 -18.74 52.86 -24.39
#